data_AF-A0A8B7ZK31-F1
#
_entry.id   AF-A0A8B7ZK31-F1
#
_cell.length_a   1.000
_cell.length_b   1.000
_cell.length_c   1.000
_cell.angle_alpha   90.00
_cell.angle_beta   90.00
_cell.angle_gamma   90.00
#
_symmetry.space_group_name_H-M   'P 1'
#
loop_
_entity.id
_entity.type
_entity.pdbx_description
1 polymer ?
#
loop_
_entity_poly.entity_id
_entity_poly.type
_entity_poly.pdbx_seq_one_letter_code
_entity_poly.pdbx_strand_id
1 'polypeptide(L)'
;MRSLTVTDGIMAAVLKEDEEKATHLFLDHLNRVRAEYNVAPVSWKTAVRFLMARKFDVKRALELFKNHAALRQREGLSHLSPTEEPLSRELLSGKFTILPHRDTTGAAIALFSAKLHAPNAVPMQAVLQAVVFQLDHALSDNNTQRNGLTCIYNMTESSFANFDMNLSKKLLSMLREGYPARLKRVYVVTPPLWFKAMYKLLAPLLKEKIKERVTLVSAERLCRYIPAMALPRELGGSAEVKHLDWLNSCLNQQTGDNNRNSQDLSDEFADSLDALEANRKALELFGAIPSAGSKALPQPYVNHVQAVQRERTSSLGSDAGHGLVAVPSQTGSAGNSIPSSPAQPRHRNLAQEINDHVDRLDALDKNDIPDCTAVLGRTDHHPHPQIVQGCMVSDDDDEEKGQQETKEKHETEPVREAISNHINQTNHSNDDDLIDMPTEPPPKPPRPQEQVCVSTPTMPGRHALKEELSVHQPTDTGMDLDGLVEYVLQTKQSGIYKEYAMIRAEPPVGLFNVSKHKFNLPKNRYADVLCYDQSRVKLKLTNGDPYSDYINANTMDGYMQKNAFIAAQGPLPRTFGDFWRMIWEQSVLVVVMTTRTVERGRLKCGQYWPGEVGSSENYSFIAVKNLEMERRRDYTITVFSVQNMQTGETRRVTHMQFTSWPDFGTPRSAQAMLEFREEVRRYQAKAVEELGSVWTSHPLGPPILVHCSAGIGRTGTFCTLDISLSRLEDVHTVDICNTVRRMRAQRAFSIQTPDQYEFCYFAIIEYAQRAGKLAPIDFSGYDDSESDSD
;
A
#
# COMPACT_ATOMS: atom_id res chain seq x y z
N MET A 1 53.79 -47.21 0.34
CA MET A 1 54.59 -46.26 -0.46
C MET A 1 54.31 -46.56 -1.93
N ARG A 2 54.22 -45.60 -2.87
CA ARG A 2 54.45 -44.14 -2.79
C ARG A 2 53.17 -43.34 -3.06
N SER A 3 53.24 -42.02 -2.83
CA SER A 3 52.20 -41.05 -3.17
C SER A 3 52.11 -40.80 -4.68
N LEU A 4 50.90 -40.50 -5.17
CA LEU A 4 50.65 -39.62 -6.31
C LEU A 4 49.63 -38.56 -5.89
N THR A 5 49.73 -37.37 -6.48
CA THR A 5 49.33 -36.11 -5.83
C THR A 5 48.00 -35.52 -6.31
N VAL A 6 47.45 -34.63 -5.47
CA VAL A 6 46.24 -33.82 -5.74
C VAL A 6 46.47 -32.84 -6.88
N THR A 7 45.52 -32.74 -7.81
CA THR A 7 45.20 -31.55 -8.61
C THR A 7 43.69 -31.48 -8.85
N ASP A 8 43.09 -30.36 -8.46
CA ASP A 8 41.83 -29.73 -8.91
C ASP A 8 40.57 -30.59 -9.19
N GLY A 9 39.50 -30.29 -8.45
CA GLY A 9 38.16 -30.83 -8.69
C GLY A 9 37.26 -30.78 -7.46
N ILE A 10 36.46 -29.70 -7.34
CA ILE A 10 35.54 -29.41 -6.22
C ILE A 10 34.85 -30.67 -5.66
N MET A 11 35.07 -30.96 -4.37
CA MET A 11 34.29 -31.95 -3.61
C MET A 11 32.84 -31.49 -3.46
N ALA A 12 32.02 -31.81 -4.47
CA ALA A 12 30.57 -31.75 -4.36
C ALA A 12 30.15 -32.67 -3.20
N ALA A 13 29.33 -32.15 -2.28
CA ALA A 13 28.88 -32.94 -1.14
C ALA A 13 28.00 -34.09 -1.65
N VAL A 14 28.51 -35.33 -1.50
CA VAL A 14 27.84 -36.56 -1.95
C VAL A 14 26.41 -36.57 -1.41
N LEU A 15 25.45 -36.60 -2.33
CA LEU A 15 24.03 -36.67 -2.01
C LEU A 15 23.69 -38.08 -1.50
N LYS A 16 22.66 -38.18 -0.68
CA LYS A 16 22.10 -39.49 -0.34
C LYS A 16 21.38 -40.09 -1.54
N GLU A 17 21.28 -41.41 -1.60
CA GLU A 17 20.58 -42.13 -2.68
C GLU A 17 19.16 -41.60 -2.95
N ASP A 18 18.40 -41.23 -1.90
CA ASP A 18 17.06 -40.65 -2.03
C ASP A 18 17.08 -39.17 -2.48
N GLU A 19 18.15 -38.44 -2.19
CA GLU A 19 18.38 -37.07 -2.66
C GLU A 19 18.80 -37.05 -4.14
N GLU A 20 19.56 -38.05 -4.60
CA GLU A 20 19.84 -38.30 -6.02
C GLU A 20 18.58 -38.70 -6.79
N LYS A 21 17.78 -39.66 -6.28
CA LYS A 21 16.48 -40.05 -6.87
C LYS A 21 15.53 -38.85 -7.02
N ALA A 22 15.45 -37.99 -6.00
CA ALA A 22 14.66 -36.77 -6.06
C ALA A 22 15.20 -35.76 -7.08
N THR A 23 16.52 -35.74 -7.30
CA THR A 23 17.17 -34.86 -8.29
C THR A 23 16.92 -35.34 -9.72
N HIS A 24 17.01 -36.65 -9.98
CA HIS A 24 16.55 -37.26 -11.24
C HIS A 24 15.07 -36.98 -11.49
N LEU A 25 14.17 -37.30 -10.54
CA LEU A 25 12.73 -37.07 -10.69
C LEU A 25 12.36 -35.60 -10.98
N PHE A 26 13.10 -34.64 -10.42
CA PHE A 26 12.93 -33.22 -10.74
C PHE A 26 13.36 -32.90 -12.17
N LEU A 27 14.56 -33.35 -12.58
CA LEU A 27 15.15 -33.08 -13.89
C LEU A 27 14.38 -33.76 -15.02
N ASP A 28 14.14 -35.07 -14.90
CA ASP A 28 13.47 -35.89 -15.91
C ASP A 28 12.06 -35.34 -16.19
N HIS A 29 11.35 -34.89 -15.17
CA HIS A 29 10.01 -34.29 -15.32
C HIS A 29 10.06 -32.86 -15.88
N LEU A 30 10.92 -32.00 -15.36
CA LEU A 30 10.99 -30.59 -15.76
C LEU A 30 11.57 -30.41 -17.17
N ASN A 31 12.68 -31.09 -17.47
CA ASN A 31 13.38 -30.93 -18.74
C ASN A 31 12.60 -31.59 -19.90
N ARG A 32 11.88 -32.68 -19.66
CA ARG A 32 10.95 -33.26 -20.64
C ARG A 32 9.86 -32.26 -21.05
N VAL A 33 9.28 -31.53 -20.09
CA VAL A 33 8.29 -30.49 -20.40
C VAL A 33 8.94 -29.26 -21.05
N ARG A 34 10.13 -28.83 -20.60
CA ARG A 34 10.83 -27.70 -21.24
C ARG A 34 11.21 -28.00 -22.70
N ALA A 35 11.53 -29.25 -23.03
CA ALA A 35 11.74 -29.70 -24.40
C ALA A 35 10.46 -29.61 -25.27
N GLU A 36 9.27 -29.87 -24.72
CA GLU A 36 7.97 -29.68 -25.43
C GLU A 36 7.76 -28.20 -25.87
N TYR A 37 8.41 -27.25 -25.20
CA TYR A 37 8.34 -25.81 -25.47
C TYR A 37 9.63 -25.26 -26.12
N ASN A 38 10.59 -26.12 -26.53
CA ASN A 38 11.89 -25.73 -27.07
C ASN A 38 12.73 -24.80 -26.15
N VAL A 39 12.64 -25.02 -24.83
CA VAL A 39 13.35 -24.24 -23.81
C VAL A 39 14.55 -25.05 -23.29
N ALA A 40 15.68 -24.38 -23.04
CA ALA A 40 16.93 -24.99 -22.55
C ALA A 40 16.71 -25.87 -21.29
N PRO A 41 17.39 -27.02 -21.17
CA PRO A 41 17.27 -27.89 -20.00
C PRO A 41 17.92 -27.28 -18.76
N VAL A 42 17.40 -27.62 -17.57
CA VAL A 42 17.99 -27.25 -16.27
C VAL A 42 19.08 -28.25 -15.88
N SER A 43 20.23 -27.77 -15.39
CA SER A 43 21.33 -28.60 -14.92
C SER A 43 21.11 -29.22 -13.54
N TRP A 44 21.91 -30.25 -13.24
CA TRP A 44 22.00 -30.87 -11.93
C TRP A 44 22.33 -29.87 -10.82
N LYS A 45 23.26 -28.93 -11.05
CA LYS A 45 23.68 -27.89 -10.10
C LYS A 45 22.49 -27.04 -9.65
N THR A 46 21.65 -26.62 -10.59
CA THR A 46 20.44 -25.84 -10.29
C THR A 46 19.33 -26.69 -9.69
N ALA A 47 19.06 -27.90 -10.20
CA ALA A 47 18.08 -28.80 -9.59
C ALA A 47 18.38 -29.07 -8.11
N VAL A 48 19.64 -29.39 -7.78
CA VAL A 48 20.10 -29.61 -6.40
C VAL A 48 19.90 -28.36 -5.54
N ARG A 49 20.22 -27.15 -6.03
CA ARG A 49 19.99 -25.89 -5.29
C ARG A 49 18.51 -25.74 -4.87
N PHE A 50 17.58 -25.96 -5.80
CA PHE A 50 16.14 -25.82 -5.56
C PHE A 50 15.57 -26.93 -4.67
N LEU A 51 16.04 -28.16 -4.85
CA LEU A 51 15.69 -29.30 -4.00
C LEU A 51 16.23 -29.15 -2.58
N MET A 52 17.50 -28.73 -2.42
CA MET A 52 18.05 -28.40 -1.11
C MET A 52 17.18 -27.34 -0.41
N ALA A 53 16.80 -26.25 -1.09
CA ALA A 53 15.91 -25.22 -0.56
C ALA A 53 14.52 -25.75 -0.09
N ARG A 54 14.12 -26.96 -0.50
CA ARG A 54 12.83 -27.58 -0.13
C ARG A 54 12.95 -28.97 0.55
N LYS A 55 14.15 -29.37 0.97
CA LYS A 55 14.47 -30.69 1.59
C LYS A 55 14.20 -31.89 0.65
N PHE A 56 14.53 -31.74 -0.63
CA PHE A 56 14.33 -32.74 -1.70
C PHE A 56 12.86 -33.14 -1.94
N ASP A 57 11.91 -32.33 -1.46
CA ASP A 57 10.51 -32.37 -1.88
C ASP A 57 10.38 -31.83 -3.32
N VAL A 58 10.25 -32.74 -4.28
CA VAL A 58 10.24 -32.41 -5.72
C VAL A 58 9.07 -31.49 -6.10
N LYS A 59 7.86 -31.73 -5.58
CA LYS A 59 6.69 -30.89 -5.91
C LYS A 59 6.90 -29.45 -5.45
N ARG A 60 7.44 -29.26 -4.24
CA ARG A 60 7.71 -27.93 -3.68
C ARG A 60 8.96 -27.28 -4.27
N ALA A 61 9.91 -28.07 -4.79
CA ALA A 61 11.04 -27.57 -5.57
C ALA A 61 10.58 -27.07 -6.96
N LEU A 62 9.69 -27.80 -7.66
CA LEU A 62 9.08 -27.36 -8.92
C LEU A 62 8.25 -26.08 -8.72
N GLU A 63 7.47 -26.01 -7.64
CA GLU A 63 6.73 -24.79 -7.26
C GLU A 63 7.67 -23.60 -7.03
N LEU A 64 8.75 -23.80 -6.27
CA LEU A 64 9.79 -22.79 -6.05
C LEU A 64 10.50 -22.38 -7.34
N PHE A 65 10.81 -23.31 -8.25
CA PHE A 65 11.48 -23.04 -9.51
C PHE A 65 10.63 -22.13 -10.42
N LYS A 66 9.37 -22.52 -10.64
CA LYS A 66 8.38 -21.70 -11.35
C LYS A 66 8.21 -20.32 -10.70
N ASN A 67 8.10 -20.26 -9.36
CA ASN A 67 7.94 -19.00 -8.64
C ASN A 67 9.21 -18.12 -8.68
N HIS A 68 10.41 -18.71 -8.80
CA HIS A 68 11.66 -17.96 -8.92
C HIS A 68 11.78 -17.31 -10.29
N ALA A 69 11.55 -18.04 -11.38
CA ALA A 69 11.55 -17.46 -12.73
C ALA A 69 10.51 -16.34 -12.86
N ALA A 70 9.28 -16.58 -12.41
CA ALA A 70 8.21 -15.57 -12.42
C ALA A 70 8.47 -14.37 -11.47
N LEU A 71 9.35 -14.53 -10.48
CA LEU A 71 9.86 -13.43 -9.66
C LEU A 71 10.93 -12.65 -10.41
N ARG A 72 11.92 -13.31 -11.04
CA ARG A 72 13.02 -12.60 -11.71
C ARG A 72 12.54 -11.75 -12.88
N GLN A 73 11.69 -12.30 -13.74
CA GLN A 73 11.11 -11.56 -14.87
C GLN A 73 10.29 -10.35 -14.37
N ARG A 74 9.33 -10.57 -13.45
CA ARG A 74 8.43 -9.51 -12.95
C ARG A 74 9.17 -8.38 -12.23
N GLU A 75 10.25 -8.71 -11.53
CA GLU A 75 11.02 -7.76 -10.74
C GLU A 75 12.30 -7.28 -11.45
N GLY A 76 12.54 -7.61 -12.72
CA GLY A 76 13.70 -7.14 -13.49
C GLY A 76 15.06 -7.58 -12.94
N LEU A 77 15.21 -8.87 -12.63
CA LEU A 77 16.38 -9.44 -11.93
C LEU A 77 17.20 -10.44 -12.76
N SER A 78 16.87 -10.64 -14.02
CA SER A 78 17.48 -11.71 -14.86
C SER A 78 18.78 -11.27 -15.54
N HIS A 79 18.96 -9.97 -15.78
CA HIS A 79 20.27 -9.37 -16.12
C HIS A 79 20.70 -8.45 -14.98
N LEU A 80 21.91 -8.65 -14.44
CA LEU A 80 22.45 -7.89 -13.32
C LEU A 80 23.89 -7.47 -13.64
N SER A 81 24.07 -6.21 -14.03
CA SER A 81 25.36 -5.61 -14.38
C SER A 81 25.95 -4.89 -13.17
N PRO A 82 26.83 -5.49 -12.35
CA PRO A 82 27.33 -4.87 -11.12
C PRO A 82 28.22 -3.63 -11.37
N THR A 83 28.70 -3.44 -12.60
CA THR A 83 29.49 -2.29 -13.05
C THR A 83 28.65 -1.11 -13.54
N GLU A 84 27.36 -1.29 -13.81
CA GLU A 84 26.49 -0.25 -14.37
C GLU A 84 25.72 0.50 -13.27
N GLU A 85 25.52 1.80 -13.45
CA GLU A 85 24.67 2.60 -12.57
C GLU A 85 23.18 2.35 -12.86
N PRO A 86 22.28 2.33 -11.86
CA PRO A 86 22.51 2.65 -10.44
C PRO A 86 22.96 1.45 -9.56
N LEU A 87 23.22 0.28 -10.14
CA LEU A 87 23.53 -0.94 -9.38
C LEU A 87 24.93 -0.89 -8.74
N SER A 88 25.92 -0.37 -9.46
CA SER A 88 27.30 -0.19 -8.98
C SER A 88 27.36 0.62 -7.69
N ARG A 89 26.80 1.84 -7.66
CA ARG A 89 26.74 2.69 -6.46
C ARG A 89 25.97 2.04 -5.31
N GLU A 90 24.90 1.31 -5.61
CA GLU A 90 24.10 0.64 -4.58
C GLU A 90 24.80 -0.58 -3.99
N LEU A 91 25.62 -1.30 -4.76
CA LEU A 91 26.54 -2.32 -4.23
C LEU A 91 27.59 -1.66 -3.32
N LEU A 92 28.32 -0.65 -3.83
CA LEU A 92 29.38 0.05 -3.10
C LEU A 92 28.91 0.69 -1.77
N SER A 93 27.61 0.98 -1.64
CA SER A 93 27.02 1.57 -0.43
C SER A 93 27.17 0.75 0.86
N GLY A 94 27.52 -0.55 0.77
CA GLY A 94 27.74 -1.43 1.92
C GLY A 94 26.49 -1.76 2.76
N LYS A 95 25.32 -1.19 2.47
CA LYS A 95 24.12 -1.37 3.31
C LYS A 95 23.55 -2.79 3.31
N PHE A 96 23.92 -3.61 2.34
CA PHE A 96 23.66 -5.04 2.34
C PHE A 96 24.96 -5.80 2.08
N THR A 97 25.25 -6.82 2.89
CA THR A 97 26.45 -7.64 2.74
C THR A 97 26.30 -9.04 3.32
N ILE A 98 27.17 -9.96 2.89
CA ILE A 98 27.32 -11.29 3.48
C ILE A 98 28.56 -11.27 4.37
N LEU A 99 28.41 -11.63 5.65
CA LEU A 99 29.53 -11.66 6.59
C LEU A 99 30.46 -12.85 6.27
N PRO A 100 31.79 -12.71 6.46
CA PRO A 100 32.76 -13.76 6.11
C PRO A 100 32.65 -15.03 7.00
N HIS A 101 31.93 -14.94 8.11
CA HIS A 101 31.73 -16.01 9.07
C HIS A 101 30.27 -16.47 9.13
N ARG A 102 30.04 -17.64 9.74
CA ARG A 102 28.73 -18.34 9.77
C ARG A 102 28.12 -18.36 11.17
N ASP A 103 26.81 -18.60 11.23
CA ASP A 103 26.12 -18.84 12.50
C ASP A 103 26.46 -20.23 13.08
N THR A 104 26.01 -20.48 14.32
CA THR A 104 26.19 -21.77 15.04
C THR A 104 25.58 -22.99 14.32
N THR A 105 24.79 -22.76 13.27
CA THR A 105 24.16 -23.82 12.45
C THR A 105 24.81 -23.95 11.06
N GLY A 106 25.92 -23.24 10.82
CA GLY A 106 26.65 -23.22 9.57
C GLY A 106 26.00 -22.40 8.45
N ALA A 107 24.95 -21.63 8.74
CA ALA A 107 24.30 -20.76 7.76
C ALA A 107 25.13 -19.50 7.52
N ALA A 108 25.12 -18.99 6.29
CA ALA A 108 25.74 -17.70 5.99
C ALA A 108 24.89 -16.57 6.57
N ILE A 109 25.56 -15.49 7.01
CA ILE A 109 24.90 -14.37 7.67
C ILE A 109 24.76 -13.22 6.68
N ALA A 110 23.53 -12.85 6.35
CA ALA A 110 23.21 -11.72 5.48
C ALA A 110 22.81 -10.52 6.34
N LEU A 111 23.60 -9.46 6.33
CA LEU A 111 23.40 -8.22 7.09
C LEU A 111 22.81 -7.14 6.19
N PHE A 112 21.73 -6.49 6.64
CA PHE A 112 21.18 -5.27 6.07
C PHE A 112 21.18 -4.16 7.13
N SER A 113 21.90 -3.06 6.89
CA SER A 113 22.02 -1.93 7.82
C SER A 113 21.07 -0.80 7.43
N ALA A 114 19.93 -0.72 8.13
CA ALA A 114 18.83 0.17 7.78
C ALA A 114 19.21 1.66 7.81
N LYS A 115 20.12 2.09 8.70
CA LYS A 115 20.57 3.50 8.77
C LYS A 115 21.18 4.03 7.47
N LEU A 116 21.71 3.15 6.62
CA LEU A 116 22.29 3.47 5.30
C LEU A 116 21.26 3.41 4.14
N HIS A 117 20.02 3.00 4.40
CA HIS A 117 18.98 2.96 3.37
C HIS A 117 18.27 4.32 3.27
N ALA A 118 18.29 4.92 2.08
CA ALA A 118 17.67 6.21 1.78
C ALA A 118 16.64 6.06 0.64
N PRO A 119 15.36 5.74 0.95
CA PRO A 119 14.33 5.42 -0.04
C PRO A 119 14.02 6.54 -1.05
N ASN A 120 14.35 7.79 -0.71
CA ASN A 120 14.14 8.96 -1.56
C ASN A 120 15.33 9.24 -2.51
N ALA A 121 16.51 8.66 -2.25
CA ALA A 121 17.74 8.95 -2.98
C ALA A 121 18.17 7.81 -3.93
N VAL A 122 17.81 6.56 -3.60
CA VAL A 122 18.12 5.39 -4.45
C VAL A 122 16.84 4.71 -4.92
N PRO A 123 16.67 4.42 -6.23
CA PRO A 123 15.55 3.64 -6.71
C PRO A 123 15.50 2.27 -6.03
N MET A 124 14.35 1.90 -5.45
CA MET A 124 14.07 0.58 -4.85
C MET A 124 14.55 -0.60 -5.72
N GLN A 125 14.50 -0.44 -7.04
CA GLN A 125 14.95 -1.44 -8.01
C GLN A 125 16.45 -1.76 -7.89
N ALA A 126 17.30 -0.74 -7.74
CA ALA A 126 18.74 -0.93 -7.54
C ALA A 126 19.02 -1.68 -6.25
N VAL A 127 18.32 -1.33 -5.16
CA VAL A 127 18.44 -1.99 -3.85
C VAL A 127 18.06 -3.47 -3.94
N LEU A 128 16.98 -3.77 -4.66
CA LEU A 128 16.54 -5.15 -4.88
C LEU A 128 17.57 -5.94 -5.71
N GLN A 129 18.09 -5.34 -6.78
CA GLN A 129 19.12 -5.93 -7.65
C GLN A 129 20.44 -6.19 -6.89
N ALA A 130 20.88 -5.24 -6.05
CA ALA A 130 22.09 -5.39 -5.22
C ALA A 130 21.95 -6.51 -4.17
N VAL A 131 20.77 -6.63 -3.54
CA VAL A 131 20.46 -7.73 -2.61
C VAL A 131 20.44 -9.07 -3.33
N VAL A 132 19.80 -9.16 -4.51
CA VAL A 132 19.73 -10.38 -5.31
C VAL A 132 21.11 -10.82 -5.80
N PHE A 133 21.90 -9.88 -6.36
CA PHE A 133 23.25 -10.13 -6.84
C PHE A 133 24.13 -10.77 -5.78
N GLN A 134 24.18 -10.20 -4.58
CA GLN A 134 25.00 -10.73 -3.48
C GLN A 134 24.45 -12.05 -2.92
N LEU A 135 23.13 -12.24 -2.87
CA LEU A 135 22.54 -13.50 -2.42
C LEU A 135 22.75 -14.65 -3.43
N ASP A 136 22.72 -14.37 -4.73
CA ASP A 136 22.96 -15.36 -5.78
C ASP A 136 24.41 -15.88 -5.72
N HIS A 137 25.38 -15.00 -5.45
CA HIS A 137 26.76 -15.37 -5.14
C HIS A 137 26.90 -16.09 -3.80
N ALA A 138 26.16 -15.70 -2.76
CA ALA A 138 26.13 -16.47 -1.50
C ALA A 138 25.64 -17.91 -1.70
N LEU A 139 24.76 -18.14 -2.70
CA LEU A 139 24.28 -19.45 -3.14
C LEU A 139 25.17 -20.13 -4.20
N SER A 140 26.36 -19.62 -4.52
CA SER A 140 27.38 -20.40 -5.24
C SER A 140 27.98 -21.49 -4.34
N ASP A 141 28.18 -21.18 -3.04
CA ASP A 141 28.71 -22.10 -2.04
C ASP A 141 27.71 -23.17 -1.58
N ASN A 142 28.17 -24.42 -1.61
CA ASN A 142 27.44 -25.61 -1.16
C ASN A 142 27.05 -25.57 0.32
N ASN A 143 27.84 -24.93 1.19
CA ASN A 143 27.53 -24.84 2.62
C ASN A 143 26.33 -23.92 2.86
N THR A 144 26.24 -22.80 2.15
CA THR A 144 25.09 -21.89 2.20
C THR A 144 23.84 -22.50 1.54
N GLN A 145 23.97 -23.27 0.46
CA GLN A 145 22.83 -24.03 -0.09
C GLN A 145 22.30 -25.07 0.92
N ARG A 146 23.20 -25.82 1.57
CA ARG A 146 22.88 -26.88 2.54
C ARG A 146 22.32 -26.32 3.85
N ASN A 147 22.99 -25.34 4.44
CA ASN A 147 22.66 -24.83 5.77
C ASN A 147 21.67 -23.67 5.68
N GLY A 148 21.77 -22.81 4.66
CA GLY A 148 20.85 -21.69 4.43
C GLY A 148 21.41 -20.34 4.85
N LEU A 149 20.48 -19.42 5.12
CA LEU A 149 20.74 -18.02 5.44
C LEU A 149 20.14 -17.64 6.80
N THR A 150 20.93 -16.95 7.61
CA THR A 150 20.46 -16.19 8.77
C THR A 150 20.54 -14.71 8.43
N CYS A 151 19.42 -14.01 8.52
CA CYS A 151 19.35 -12.58 8.19
C CYS A 151 19.47 -11.73 9.46
N ILE A 152 20.18 -10.61 9.35
CA ILE A 152 20.23 -9.54 10.34
C ILE A 152 19.72 -8.27 9.68
N TYR A 153 18.63 -7.71 10.20
CA TYR A 153 18.15 -6.37 9.86
C TYR A 153 18.57 -5.43 11.01
N ASN A 154 19.70 -4.75 10.83
CA ASN A 154 20.25 -3.83 11.82
C ASN A 154 19.50 -2.49 11.72
N MET A 155 18.72 -2.18 12.74
CA MET A 155 17.94 -0.95 12.87
C MET A 155 18.54 0.05 13.86
N THR A 156 19.71 -0.24 14.44
CA THR A 156 20.47 0.69 15.28
C THR A 156 20.70 1.99 14.52
N GLU A 157 20.45 3.13 15.17
CA GLU A 157 20.49 4.49 14.58
C GLU A 157 19.53 4.72 13.38
N SER A 158 18.62 3.81 13.05
CA SER A 158 17.70 4.00 11.93
C SER A 158 16.45 4.82 12.29
N SER A 159 16.13 5.79 11.45
CA SER A 159 14.93 6.61 11.54
C SER A 159 13.78 6.03 10.72
N PHE A 160 12.55 6.53 10.91
CA PHE A 160 11.43 6.17 10.06
C PHE A 160 11.63 6.58 8.59
N ALA A 161 12.44 7.61 8.31
CA ALA A 161 12.78 8.03 6.95
C ALA A 161 13.63 6.99 6.20
N ASN A 162 14.32 6.09 6.91
CA ASN A 162 15.06 4.98 6.33
C ASN A 162 14.18 3.79 5.91
N PHE A 163 12.86 3.81 6.19
CA PHE A 163 12.00 2.64 6.00
C PHE A 163 11.24 2.66 4.65
N ASP A 164 11.61 1.77 3.71
CA ASP A 164 10.78 1.49 2.54
C ASP A 164 9.82 0.30 2.75
N MET A 165 8.52 0.63 2.79
CA MET A 165 7.42 -0.33 2.83
C MET A 165 7.32 -1.19 1.56
N ASN A 166 7.72 -0.68 0.39
CA ASN A 166 7.66 -1.39 -0.88
C ASN A 166 8.80 -2.41 -1.00
N LEU A 167 10.05 -1.99 -0.77
CA LEU A 167 11.20 -2.90 -0.67
C LEU A 167 10.94 -3.99 0.39
N SER A 168 10.48 -3.62 1.59
CA SER A 168 10.13 -4.59 2.64
C SER A 168 9.13 -5.64 2.14
N LYS A 169 8.11 -5.24 1.37
CA LYS A 169 7.13 -6.15 0.78
C LYS A 169 7.73 -7.03 -0.33
N LYS A 170 8.61 -6.50 -1.18
CA LYS A 170 9.33 -7.29 -2.19
C LYS A 170 10.24 -8.33 -1.52
N LEU A 171 11.10 -7.93 -0.59
CA LEU A 171 12.01 -8.81 0.15
C LEU A 171 11.27 -9.90 0.93
N LEU A 172 10.16 -9.57 1.60
CA LEU A 172 9.32 -10.58 2.26
C LEU A 172 8.67 -11.55 1.25
N SER A 173 8.26 -11.07 0.08
CA SER A 173 7.75 -11.96 -0.99
C SER A 173 8.82 -12.91 -1.52
N MET A 174 10.06 -12.44 -1.67
CA MET A 174 11.21 -13.28 -2.04
C MET A 174 11.45 -14.38 -1.01
N LEU A 175 11.62 -14.01 0.27
CA LEU A 175 11.86 -14.93 1.39
C LEU A 175 10.72 -15.95 1.59
N ARG A 176 9.49 -15.55 1.26
CA ARG A 176 8.30 -16.40 1.42
C ARG A 176 8.16 -17.45 0.31
N GLU A 177 8.27 -17.06 -0.96
CA GLU A 177 7.75 -17.88 -2.06
C GLU A 177 8.67 -18.02 -3.30
N GLY A 178 9.67 -17.14 -3.46
CA GLY A 178 10.40 -17.01 -4.74
C GLY A 178 11.94 -17.11 -4.69
N TYR A 179 12.57 -17.26 -3.52
CA TYR A 179 14.04 -17.31 -3.43
C TYR A 179 14.58 -18.69 -3.00
N PRO A 180 15.59 -19.28 -3.68
CA PRO A 180 16.03 -20.66 -3.49
C PRO A 180 17.01 -20.86 -2.32
N ALA A 181 16.68 -20.27 -1.16
CA ALA A 181 17.43 -20.41 0.07
C ALA A 181 16.60 -21.01 1.21
N ARG A 182 17.28 -21.65 2.17
CA ARG A 182 16.68 -22.03 3.47
C ARG A 182 16.83 -20.86 4.44
N LEU A 183 15.78 -20.05 4.65
CA LEU A 183 15.79 -19.10 5.75
C LEU A 183 15.86 -19.85 7.10
N LYS A 184 16.79 -19.46 7.97
CA LYS A 184 16.98 -20.01 9.32
C LYS A 184 16.38 -19.10 10.38
N ARG A 185 16.98 -17.93 10.59
CA ARG A 185 16.63 -16.91 11.59
C ARG A 185 16.65 -15.52 10.95
N VAL A 186 15.87 -14.59 11.52
CA VAL A 186 15.79 -13.17 11.16
C VAL A 186 15.91 -12.34 12.43
N TYR A 187 17.11 -11.88 12.75
CA TYR A 187 17.33 -10.95 13.85
C TYR A 187 16.94 -9.56 13.40
N VAL A 188 16.01 -8.92 14.11
CA VAL A 188 15.76 -7.48 13.99
C VAL A 188 16.48 -6.84 15.17
N VAL A 189 17.50 -6.05 14.88
CA VAL A 189 18.46 -5.58 15.88
C VAL A 189 18.23 -4.11 16.21
N THR A 190 18.07 -3.81 17.48
CA THR A 190 17.74 -2.49 18.03
C THR A 190 16.53 -1.84 17.31
N PRO A 191 15.38 -2.53 17.20
CA PRO A 191 14.19 -1.97 16.55
C PRO A 191 13.71 -0.71 17.29
N PRO A 192 13.63 0.46 16.62
CA PRO A 192 13.04 1.66 17.21
C PRO A 192 11.55 1.47 17.54
N LEU A 193 10.99 2.33 18.38
CA LEU A 193 9.58 2.25 18.82
C LEU A 193 8.59 2.12 17.64
N TRP A 194 8.82 2.89 16.55
CA TRP A 194 8.00 2.85 15.34
C TRP A 194 7.98 1.48 14.63
N PHE A 195 8.97 0.60 14.86
CA PHE A 195 8.98 -0.76 14.31
C PHE A 195 7.80 -1.60 14.82
N LYS A 196 7.30 -1.37 16.05
CA LYS A 196 6.09 -2.07 16.57
C LYS A 196 4.90 -1.86 15.60
N ALA A 197 4.72 -0.66 15.07
CA ALA A 197 3.66 -0.34 14.08
C ALA A 197 3.95 -0.96 12.70
N MET A 198 5.19 -0.87 12.20
CA MET A 198 5.54 -1.40 10.88
C MET A 198 5.52 -2.94 10.84
N TYR A 199 5.88 -3.60 11.95
CA TYR A 199 5.70 -5.04 12.10
C TYR A 199 4.22 -5.44 12.09
N LYS A 200 3.33 -4.71 12.79
CA LYS A 200 1.86 -4.93 12.70
C LYS A 200 1.34 -4.81 11.25
N LEU A 201 1.90 -3.91 10.43
CA LEU A 201 1.52 -3.75 9.02
C LEU A 201 2.11 -4.81 8.07
N LEU A 202 3.25 -5.42 8.41
CA LEU A 202 3.89 -6.48 7.62
C LEU A 202 3.48 -7.90 8.05
N ALA A 203 3.08 -8.10 9.32
CA ALA A 203 2.73 -9.40 9.89
C ALA A 203 1.64 -10.19 9.12
N PRO A 204 0.62 -9.57 8.47
CA PRO A 204 -0.32 -10.30 7.63
C PRO A 204 0.29 -10.94 6.37
N LEU A 205 1.48 -10.50 5.94
CA LEU A 205 2.21 -11.09 4.81
C LEU A 205 3.12 -12.24 5.25
N LEU A 206 3.49 -12.27 6.53
CA LEU A 206 4.29 -13.31 7.15
C LEU A 206 3.42 -14.53 7.46
N LYS A 207 3.72 -15.68 6.83
CA LYS A 207 3.25 -16.98 7.30
C LYS A 207 3.82 -17.25 8.70
N GLU A 208 3.07 -17.92 9.59
CA GLU A 208 3.49 -18.20 10.98
C GLU A 208 4.92 -18.77 11.08
N LYS A 209 5.26 -19.69 10.17
CA LYS A 209 6.60 -20.29 10.02
C LYS A 209 7.75 -19.30 9.75
N ILE A 210 7.44 -18.06 9.36
CA ILE A 210 8.40 -16.97 9.23
C ILE A 210 8.39 -16.11 10.51
N LYS A 211 7.24 -15.88 11.15
CA LYS A 211 7.15 -15.20 12.45
C LYS A 211 7.89 -15.96 13.55
N GLU A 212 7.74 -17.29 13.60
CA GLU A 212 8.54 -18.25 14.40
C GLU A 212 10.06 -18.05 14.27
N ARG A 213 10.49 -17.45 13.14
CA ARG A 213 11.90 -17.23 12.80
C ARG A 213 12.32 -15.79 12.96
N VAL A 214 11.45 -14.87 13.39
CA VAL A 214 11.80 -13.49 13.75
C VAL A 214 12.09 -13.41 15.26
N THR A 215 13.04 -12.57 15.65
CA THR A 215 13.38 -12.32 17.06
C THR A 215 13.94 -10.91 17.15
N LEU A 216 13.44 -10.15 18.10
CA LEU A 216 13.88 -8.78 18.39
C LEU A 216 14.99 -8.84 19.43
N VAL A 217 16.06 -8.08 19.26
CA VAL A 217 17.24 -8.12 20.16
C VAL A 217 17.97 -6.77 20.10
N SER A 218 18.66 -6.34 21.16
CA SER A 218 19.59 -5.19 21.07
C SER A 218 20.92 -5.64 20.43
N ALA A 219 21.69 -4.70 19.86
CA ALA A 219 23.00 -4.97 19.27
C ALA A 219 23.92 -5.76 20.24
N GLU A 220 24.05 -5.28 21.48
CA GLU A 220 24.82 -5.91 22.56
C GLU A 220 24.41 -7.35 22.89
N ARG A 221 23.13 -7.69 22.71
CA ARG A 221 22.58 -9.02 23.04
C ARG A 221 22.63 -9.99 21.86
N LEU A 222 22.98 -9.55 20.65
CA LEU A 222 23.04 -10.41 19.46
C LEU A 222 24.13 -11.48 19.57
N CYS A 223 25.26 -11.16 20.22
CA CYS A 223 26.37 -12.08 20.48
C CYS A 223 25.99 -13.31 21.33
N ARG A 224 24.83 -13.30 22.00
CA ARG A 224 24.24 -14.45 22.72
C ARG A 224 23.62 -15.49 21.79
N TYR A 225 23.42 -15.16 20.51
CA TYR A 225 22.74 -15.99 19.53
C TYR A 225 23.58 -16.31 18.28
N ILE A 226 24.50 -15.41 17.91
CA ILE A 226 25.48 -15.58 16.84
C ILE A 226 26.87 -15.38 17.47
N PRO A 227 27.91 -16.19 17.14
CA PRO A 227 29.23 -16.06 17.77
C PRO A 227 29.81 -14.66 17.58
N ALA A 228 30.44 -14.09 18.61
CA ALA A 228 31.03 -12.75 18.54
C ALA A 228 32.04 -12.59 17.38
N MET A 229 32.84 -13.64 17.11
CA MET A 229 33.77 -13.68 15.98
C MET A 229 33.11 -13.60 14.59
N ALA A 230 31.78 -13.77 14.52
CA ALA A 230 30.98 -13.72 13.30
C ALA A 230 30.10 -12.47 13.17
N LEU A 231 30.24 -11.51 14.09
CA LEU A 231 29.50 -10.23 14.09
C LEU A 231 30.48 -9.04 14.03
N PRO A 232 30.15 -7.93 13.34
CA PRO A 232 30.93 -6.70 13.42
C PRO A 232 30.89 -6.09 14.83
N ARG A 233 31.83 -5.20 15.13
CA ARG A 233 31.92 -4.52 16.44
C ARG A 233 30.65 -3.75 16.82
N GLU A 234 30.01 -3.08 15.86
CA GLU A 234 28.72 -2.39 16.04
C GLU A 234 27.55 -3.31 16.43
N LEU A 235 27.73 -4.63 16.32
CA LEU A 235 26.76 -5.66 16.71
C LEU A 235 27.26 -6.53 17.88
N GLY A 236 28.12 -5.98 18.74
CA GLY A 236 28.66 -6.67 19.92
C GLY A 236 29.64 -7.80 19.59
N GLY A 237 30.26 -7.76 18.40
CA GLY A 237 31.19 -8.79 17.92
C GLY A 237 32.64 -8.32 17.78
N SER A 238 33.45 -9.18 17.15
CA SER A 238 34.88 -8.95 16.91
C SER A 238 35.31 -9.20 15.46
N ALA A 239 34.38 -9.46 14.55
CA ALA A 239 34.68 -9.64 13.13
C ALA A 239 35.11 -8.30 12.49
N GLU A 240 36.17 -8.35 11.68
CA GLU A 240 36.46 -7.32 10.70
C GLU A 240 35.61 -7.60 9.46
N VAL A 241 34.81 -6.63 9.01
CA VAL A 241 33.87 -6.79 7.88
C VAL A 241 34.31 -5.89 6.74
N LYS A 242 35.06 -6.47 5.80
CA LYS A 242 35.54 -5.78 4.59
C LYS A 242 34.54 -6.01 3.45
N HIS A 243 33.64 -5.05 3.27
CA HIS A 243 32.58 -5.16 2.27
C HIS A 243 33.12 -5.30 0.83
N LEU A 244 34.17 -4.54 0.50
CA LEU A 244 34.80 -4.57 -0.83
C LEU A 244 35.46 -5.92 -1.13
N ASP A 245 36.02 -6.62 -0.14
CA ASP A 245 36.57 -7.97 -0.33
C ASP A 245 35.49 -8.97 -0.76
N TRP A 246 34.28 -8.84 -0.19
CA TRP A 246 33.12 -9.65 -0.57
C TRP A 246 32.61 -9.30 -1.98
N LEU A 247 32.50 -8.02 -2.34
CA LEU A 247 32.12 -7.62 -3.70
C LEU A 247 33.16 -8.11 -4.73
N ASN A 248 34.45 -7.95 -4.44
CA ASN A 248 35.54 -8.46 -5.27
C ASN A 248 35.49 -9.99 -5.39
N SER A 249 35.10 -10.71 -4.34
CA SER A 249 34.86 -12.16 -4.43
C SER A 249 33.70 -12.52 -5.38
N CYS A 250 32.63 -11.73 -5.42
CA CYS A 250 31.52 -11.91 -6.37
C CYS A 250 31.98 -11.64 -7.81
N LEU A 251 32.64 -10.50 -8.03
CA LEU A 251 33.14 -10.09 -9.35
C LEU A 251 34.18 -11.07 -9.91
N ASN A 252 35.07 -11.59 -9.06
CA ASN A 252 36.05 -12.62 -9.46
C ASN A 252 35.41 -13.99 -9.72
N GLN A 253 34.26 -14.30 -9.11
CA GLN A 253 33.46 -15.49 -9.48
C GLN A 253 32.86 -15.32 -10.88
N GLN A 254 32.33 -14.13 -11.23
CA GLN A 254 31.83 -13.87 -12.58
C GLN A 254 32.94 -13.91 -13.63
N THR A 255 34.09 -13.27 -13.39
CA THR A 255 35.19 -13.24 -14.37
C THR A 255 35.90 -14.60 -14.51
N GLY A 256 35.88 -15.44 -13.47
CA GLY A 256 36.39 -16.82 -13.52
C GLY A 256 35.50 -17.80 -14.29
N ASP A 257 34.17 -17.58 -14.31
CA ASP A 257 33.20 -18.44 -15.01
C ASP A 257 32.93 -18.02 -16.48
N ASN A 258 33.70 -17.07 -17.02
CA ASN A 258 33.59 -16.50 -18.37
C ASN A 258 34.02 -17.46 -19.50
N ASN A 259 33.25 -18.54 -19.68
CA ASN A 259 32.83 -19.00 -21.02
C ASN A 259 31.65 -20.03 -21.01
N ARG A 260 31.07 -20.36 -19.84
CA ARG A 260 29.95 -21.34 -19.73
C ARG A 260 28.92 -20.97 -18.66
N ASN A 261 29.24 -21.15 -17.38
CA ASN A 261 28.28 -21.11 -16.27
C ASN A 261 27.43 -19.82 -16.16
N SER A 262 27.96 -18.66 -16.56
CA SER A 262 27.21 -17.39 -16.50
C SER A 262 26.06 -17.35 -17.51
N GLN A 263 26.28 -17.88 -18.72
CA GLN A 263 25.24 -18.02 -19.74
C GLN A 263 24.33 -19.22 -19.45
N ASP A 264 24.87 -20.33 -18.93
CA ASP A 264 24.04 -21.45 -18.46
C ASP A 264 23.00 -20.97 -17.43
N LEU A 265 23.38 -20.10 -16.49
CA LEU A 265 22.44 -19.55 -15.50
C LEU A 265 21.42 -18.56 -16.09
N SER A 266 21.78 -17.73 -17.09
CA SER A 266 20.79 -16.87 -17.75
C SER A 266 19.78 -17.69 -18.57
N ASP A 267 20.25 -18.75 -19.22
CA ASP A 267 19.46 -19.54 -20.18
C ASP A 267 18.60 -20.60 -19.48
N GLU A 268 19.05 -21.15 -18.34
CA GLU A 268 18.22 -21.97 -17.45
C GLU A 268 17.02 -21.20 -16.89
N PHE A 269 17.19 -19.93 -16.54
CA PHE A 269 16.14 -19.06 -16.02
C PHE A 269 15.51 -18.14 -17.07
N ALA A 270 15.76 -18.40 -18.37
CA ALA A 270 15.39 -17.51 -19.48
C ALA A 270 14.00 -16.87 -19.32
N ASP A 271 13.94 -15.54 -19.44
CA ASP A 271 12.75 -14.71 -19.23
C ASP A 271 11.67 -14.89 -20.33
N SER A 272 11.77 -15.89 -21.20
CA SER A 272 10.77 -16.13 -22.24
C SER A 272 9.43 -16.56 -21.66
N LEU A 273 8.34 -16.19 -22.34
CA LEU A 273 6.99 -16.61 -21.98
C LEU A 273 6.87 -18.13 -22.03
N ASP A 274 7.55 -18.78 -22.98
CA ASP A 274 7.59 -20.23 -23.15
C ASP A 274 8.28 -20.94 -21.98
N ALA A 275 9.35 -20.36 -21.42
CA ALA A 275 10.02 -20.92 -20.24
C ALA A 275 9.11 -20.84 -18.99
N LEU A 276 8.43 -19.72 -18.80
CA LEU A 276 7.48 -19.56 -17.68
C LEU A 276 6.26 -20.48 -17.83
N GLU A 277 5.74 -20.63 -19.04
CA GLU A 277 4.63 -21.52 -19.36
C GLU A 277 5.03 -23.00 -19.22
N ALA A 278 6.21 -23.41 -19.71
CA ALA A 278 6.75 -24.76 -19.48
C ALA A 278 6.93 -25.06 -17.99
N ASN A 279 7.47 -24.12 -17.22
CA ASN A 279 7.63 -24.25 -15.77
C ASN A 279 6.27 -24.35 -15.04
N ARG A 280 5.23 -23.64 -15.52
CA ARG A 280 3.85 -23.77 -15.02
C ARG A 280 3.27 -25.14 -15.36
N LYS A 281 3.39 -25.55 -16.62
CA LYS A 281 2.89 -26.82 -17.16
C LYS A 281 3.52 -28.02 -16.46
N ALA A 282 4.82 -27.97 -16.18
CA ALA A 282 5.53 -28.99 -15.42
C ALA A 282 4.94 -29.18 -14.00
N LEU A 283 4.69 -28.09 -13.27
CA LEU A 283 4.07 -28.16 -11.94
C LEU A 283 2.64 -28.73 -11.99
N GLU A 284 1.86 -28.37 -13.00
CA GLU A 284 0.48 -28.85 -13.18
C GLU A 284 0.44 -30.35 -13.52
N LEU A 285 1.29 -30.80 -14.46
CA LEU A 285 1.41 -32.23 -14.81
C LEU A 285 1.91 -33.07 -13.63
N PHE A 286 2.82 -32.55 -12.80
CA PHE A 286 3.23 -33.22 -11.56
C PHE A 286 2.11 -33.23 -10.51
N GLY A 287 1.29 -32.16 -10.48
CA GLY A 287 0.15 -32.01 -9.58
C GLY A 287 -1.03 -32.92 -9.89
N ALA A 288 -1.19 -33.33 -11.15
CA ALA A 288 -2.27 -34.21 -11.62
C ALA A 288 -2.01 -35.71 -11.38
N ILE A 289 -0.80 -36.11 -10.97
CA ILE A 289 -0.49 -37.49 -10.60
C ILE A 289 -1.27 -37.85 -9.32
N PRO A 290 -2.15 -38.87 -9.33
CA PRO A 290 -2.93 -39.23 -8.14
C PRO A 290 -2.01 -39.63 -6.98
N SER A 291 -2.19 -39.03 -5.81
CA SER A 291 -1.36 -39.27 -4.63
C SER A 291 -1.74 -40.60 -3.95
N ALA A 292 -1.24 -41.72 -4.49
CA ALA A 292 -1.22 -42.99 -3.80
C ALA A 292 -0.43 -42.85 -2.48
N GLY A 293 -1.05 -43.23 -1.36
CA GLY A 293 -0.48 -43.04 -0.02
C GLY A 293 0.64 -44.02 0.33
N SER A 294 1.81 -43.89 -0.30
CA SER A 294 3.03 -44.60 0.09
C SER A 294 4.31 -43.89 -0.40
N LYS A 295 5.46 -44.26 0.15
CA LYS A 295 6.80 -43.75 -0.27
C LYS A 295 7.33 -44.42 -1.55
N ALA A 296 6.45 -44.69 -2.52
CA ALA A 296 6.79 -45.41 -3.75
C ALA A 296 6.55 -44.54 -4.98
N LEU A 297 7.51 -44.55 -5.92
CA LEU A 297 7.37 -43.89 -7.21
C LEU A 297 6.42 -44.68 -8.12
N PRO A 298 5.75 -44.04 -9.10
CA PRO A 298 4.92 -44.74 -10.08
C PRO A 298 5.71 -45.83 -10.83
N GLN A 299 5.07 -46.96 -11.13
CA GLN A 299 5.73 -48.13 -11.73
C GLN A 299 6.55 -47.82 -13.02
N PRO A 300 6.12 -46.92 -13.94
CA PRO A 300 6.94 -46.52 -15.08
C PRO A 300 8.30 -45.89 -14.70
N TYR A 301 8.35 -45.13 -13.60
CA TYR A 301 9.59 -44.55 -13.09
C TYR A 301 10.52 -45.61 -12.49
N VAL A 302 9.98 -46.60 -11.78
CA VAL A 302 10.76 -47.73 -11.25
C VAL A 302 11.46 -48.48 -12.38
N ASN A 303 10.75 -48.72 -13.49
CA ASN A 303 11.31 -49.39 -14.66
C ASN A 303 12.43 -48.56 -15.33
N HIS A 304 12.30 -47.23 -15.40
CA HIS A 304 13.31 -46.36 -15.99
C HIS A 304 14.59 -46.27 -15.15
N VAL A 305 14.46 -46.12 -13.82
CA VAL A 305 15.60 -46.14 -12.89
C VAL A 305 16.35 -47.48 -12.96
N GLN A 306 15.63 -48.60 -13.05
CA GLN A 306 16.26 -49.92 -13.22
C GLN A 306 16.95 -50.10 -14.58
N ALA A 307 16.51 -49.41 -15.64
CA ALA A 307 17.21 -49.42 -16.94
C ALA A 307 18.54 -48.65 -16.85
N VAL A 308 18.53 -47.41 -16.35
CA VAL A 308 19.73 -46.58 -16.20
C VAL A 308 20.75 -47.18 -15.23
N GLN A 309 20.29 -47.86 -14.17
CA GLN A 309 21.17 -48.62 -13.27
C GLN A 309 21.79 -49.85 -13.95
N ARG A 310 21.06 -50.55 -14.83
CA ARG A 310 21.64 -51.67 -15.62
C ARG A 310 22.71 -51.17 -16.57
N GLU A 311 22.47 -50.08 -17.29
CA GLU A 311 23.43 -49.47 -18.22
C GLU A 311 24.75 -49.10 -17.51
N ARG A 312 24.67 -48.52 -16.30
CA ARG A 312 25.85 -48.24 -15.46
C ARG A 312 26.57 -49.48 -14.92
N THR A 313 25.92 -50.64 -14.85
CA THR A 313 26.58 -51.92 -14.50
C THR A 313 27.16 -52.66 -15.69
N SER A 314 26.62 -52.47 -16.91
CA SER A 314 27.12 -53.11 -18.13
C SER A 314 28.38 -52.47 -18.73
N SER A 315 28.72 -51.24 -18.34
CA SER A 315 29.94 -50.55 -18.81
C SER A 315 31.24 -51.03 -18.15
N LEU A 316 31.19 -52.09 -17.33
CA LEU A 316 32.33 -52.69 -16.62
C LEU A 316 32.49 -54.19 -16.93
N GLY A 317 32.45 -54.59 -18.22
CA GLY A 317 32.78 -55.98 -18.56
C GLY A 317 32.52 -56.48 -19.98
N SER A 318 33.21 -55.95 -21.00
CA SER A 318 33.55 -56.72 -22.21
C SER A 318 34.60 -56.01 -23.07
N ASP A 319 35.78 -56.60 -23.24
CA ASP A 319 36.77 -56.19 -24.24
C ASP A 319 37.33 -57.43 -24.95
N ALA A 320 36.90 -57.64 -26.21
CA ALA A 320 37.40 -58.66 -27.14
C ALA A 320 36.75 -58.48 -28.52
N GLY A 321 37.53 -58.12 -29.56
CA GLY A 321 37.01 -58.07 -30.93
C GLY A 321 37.88 -57.31 -31.93
N HIS A 322 38.89 -57.96 -32.51
CA HIS A 322 39.70 -57.39 -33.59
C HIS A 322 39.01 -57.48 -34.97
N GLY A 323 39.15 -56.42 -35.76
CA GLY A 323 39.09 -56.47 -37.23
C GLY A 323 38.49 -55.20 -37.85
N LEU A 324 38.96 -54.63 -38.94
CA LEU A 324 40.22 -54.65 -39.72
C LEU A 324 39.90 -53.83 -41.02
N VAL A 325 40.92 -53.25 -41.66
CA VAL A 325 40.96 -52.85 -43.10
C VAL A 325 40.34 -51.50 -43.57
N ALA A 326 41.23 -50.74 -44.25
CA ALA A 326 41.06 -49.79 -45.37
C ALA A 326 40.64 -48.31 -45.19
N VAL A 327 41.55 -47.47 -45.72
CA VAL A 327 41.51 -46.05 -46.12
C VAL A 327 41.51 -46.07 -47.67
N PRO A 328 40.84 -45.18 -48.45
CA PRO A 328 41.44 -43.88 -48.78
C PRO A 328 40.53 -42.66 -49.10
N SER A 329 41.23 -41.53 -49.17
CA SER A 329 40.85 -40.13 -49.45
C SER A 329 40.47 -39.78 -50.90
N GLN A 330 39.87 -38.60 -51.13
CA GLN A 330 40.42 -37.49 -51.96
C GLN A 330 39.48 -36.23 -51.95
N THR A 331 39.88 -35.06 -51.44
CA THR A 331 40.61 -33.88 -52.02
C THR A 331 39.78 -32.82 -52.75
N GLY A 332 39.99 -31.55 -52.37
CA GLY A 332 39.66 -30.34 -53.16
C GLY A 332 38.60 -29.42 -52.53
N SER A 333 38.65 -28.09 -52.68
CA SER A 333 39.76 -27.22 -53.14
C SER A 333 39.51 -25.75 -52.75
N ALA A 334 40.43 -24.85 -53.12
CA ALA A 334 40.33 -23.38 -53.10
C ALA A 334 40.25 -22.68 -51.73
N GLY A 335 40.94 -21.54 -51.64
CA GLY A 335 40.85 -20.58 -50.54
C GLY A 335 41.01 -19.16 -51.06
N ASN A 336 40.92 -18.17 -50.17
CA ASN A 336 41.28 -16.78 -50.44
C ASN A 336 41.87 -16.17 -49.16
N SER A 337 42.65 -15.11 -49.30
CA SER A 337 43.44 -14.49 -48.24
C SER A 337 43.40 -12.95 -48.32
N ILE A 338 43.96 -12.27 -47.30
CA ILE A 338 44.11 -10.80 -47.15
C ILE A 338 42.83 -10.11 -46.62
N PRO A 339 42.89 -9.08 -45.74
CA PRO A 339 44.02 -8.53 -44.98
C PRO A 339 43.91 -8.69 -43.44
N SER A 340 44.97 -8.33 -42.72
CA SER A 340 45.01 -8.18 -41.26
C SER A 340 44.61 -6.77 -40.79
N SER A 341 43.86 -6.68 -39.68
CA SER A 341 43.61 -5.45 -38.91
C SER A 341 42.88 -5.76 -37.60
N PRO A 342 42.97 -4.91 -36.56
CA PRO A 342 44.18 -4.41 -35.92
C PRO A 342 44.47 -5.20 -34.61
N ALA A 343 45.44 -4.77 -33.80
CA ALA A 343 45.70 -5.40 -32.51
C ALA A 343 44.51 -5.24 -31.54
N GLN A 344 44.10 -6.32 -30.88
CA GLN A 344 43.13 -6.25 -29.77
C GLN A 344 43.70 -5.36 -28.64
N PRO A 345 42.90 -4.44 -28.06
CA PRO A 345 43.30 -3.78 -26.84
C PRO A 345 43.43 -4.83 -25.72
N ARG A 346 44.52 -4.78 -24.95
CA ARG A 346 44.67 -5.64 -23.77
C ARG A 346 43.53 -5.33 -22.81
N HIS A 347 42.68 -6.33 -22.51
CA HIS A 347 41.65 -6.20 -21.49
C HIS A 347 42.28 -5.70 -20.18
N ARG A 348 41.81 -4.53 -19.69
CA ARG A 348 42.05 -4.14 -18.30
C ARG A 348 41.25 -5.05 -17.38
N ASN A 349 41.74 -5.22 -16.16
CA ASN A 349 41.03 -6.01 -15.16
C ASN A 349 39.77 -5.26 -14.70
N LEU A 350 38.61 -5.91 -14.71
CA LEU A 350 37.33 -5.31 -14.31
C LEU A 350 37.34 -4.81 -12.85
N ALA A 351 38.07 -5.52 -11.97
CA ALA A 351 38.29 -5.07 -10.59
C ALA A 351 39.09 -3.76 -10.52
N GLN A 352 39.94 -3.49 -11.52
CA GLN A 352 40.68 -2.24 -11.63
C GLN A 352 39.81 -1.11 -12.22
N GLU A 353 38.83 -1.40 -13.07
CA GLU A 353 37.85 -0.38 -13.48
C GLU A 353 36.92 0.03 -12.33
N ILE A 354 36.57 -0.90 -11.43
CA ILE A 354 35.81 -0.57 -10.21
C ILE A 354 36.69 0.19 -9.20
N ASN A 355 37.95 -0.19 -9.00
CA ASN A 355 38.87 0.61 -8.17
C ASN A 355 39.12 2.00 -8.79
N ASP A 356 39.39 2.12 -10.10
CA ASP A 356 39.50 3.39 -10.82
C ASP A 356 38.21 4.24 -10.66
N HIS A 357 37.04 3.62 -10.51
CA HIS A 357 35.77 4.32 -10.28
C HIS A 357 35.57 4.74 -8.81
N VAL A 358 36.02 3.93 -7.84
CA VAL A 358 36.06 4.29 -6.42
C VAL A 358 37.05 5.43 -6.20
N ASP A 359 38.28 5.34 -6.71
CA ASP A 359 39.30 6.40 -6.64
C ASP A 359 38.82 7.71 -7.29
N ARG A 360 38.00 7.63 -8.35
CA ARG A 360 37.34 8.82 -8.94
C ARG A 360 36.27 9.42 -8.03
N LEU A 361 35.49 8.61 -7.33
CA LEU A 361 34.50 9.12 -6.36
C LEU A 361 35.21 9.75 -5.15
N ASP A 362 36.26 9.09 -4.65
CA ASP A 362 37.14 9.60 -3.59
C ASP A 362 37.91 10.88 -4.00
N ALA A 363 38.12 11.12 -5.30
CA ALA A 363 38.70 12.35 -5.84
C ALA A 363 37.68 13.47 -6.07
N LEU A 364 36.41 13.13 -6.30
CA LEU A 364 35.29 14.09 -6.40
C LEU A 364 34.86 14.59 -5.02
N ASP A 365 34.77 13.70 -4.02
CA ASP A 365 34.39 14.05 -2.64
C ASP A 365 35.42 14.96 -1.93
N LYS A 366 36.62 15.11 -2.53
CA LYS A 366 37.67 16.04 -2.10
C LYS A 366 37.64 17.40 -2.80
N ASN A 367 36.75 17.60 -3.79
CA ASN A 367 36.65 18.82 -4.61
C ASN A 367 35.20 19.26 -4.90
N ASP A 368 34.29 19.19 -3.91
CA ASP A 368 33.13 20.11 -3.82
C ASP A 368 32.42 19.99 -2.45
N ILE A 369 32.85 20.80 -1.47
CA ILE A 369 32.09 21.07 -0.24
C ILE A 369 31.95 22.58 -0.06
N PRO A 370 30.79 23.17 -0.35
CA PRO A 370 30.45 24.54 0.07
C PRO A 370 30.24 24.57 1.59
N ASP A 371 31.16 25.19 2.32
CA ASP A 371 31.00 25.43 3.76
C ASP A 371 29.77 26.31 4.04
N CYS A 372 28.87 25.80 4.90
CA CYS A 372 27.62 26.46 5.28
C CYS A 372 27.63 26.94 6.75
N THR A 373 28.79 27.31 7.29
CA THR A 373 28.95 27.74 8.69
C THR A 373 29.87 28.96 8.89
N ALA A 374 29.39 30.17 8.54
CA ALA A 374 29.41 31.36 9.43
C ALA A 374 29.11 32.71 8.74
N VAL A 375 28.02 33.39 9.14
CA VAL A 375 27.99 34.87 9.26
C VAL A 375 27.14 35.29 10.48
N LEU A 376 27.74 35.27 11.66
CA LEU A 376 27.62 36.35 12.64
C LEU A 376 28.99 36.48 13.32
N GLY A 377 29.60 37.66 13.25
CA GLY A 377 31.01 37.84 13.58
C GLY A 377 31.26 38.61 14.87
N ARG A 378 32.08 38.01 15.75
CA ARG A 378 32.99 38.64 16.72
C ARG A 378 32.42 39.61 17.76
N THR A 379 32.69 39.31 19.02
CA THR A 379 33.84 39.95 19.71
C THR A 379 34.35 39.07 20.85
N ASP A 380 35.49 39.43 21.42
CA ASP A 380 36.47 38.51 22.04
C ASP A 380 36.34 38.30 23.57
N HIS A 381 37.20 37.40 24.06
CA HIS A 381 37.73 37.22 25.43
C HIS A 381 37.04 36.24 26.41
N HIS A 382 37.79 35.15 26.66
CA HIS A 382 37.85 34.39 27.92
C HIS A 382 38.54 35.22 29.04
N PRO A 383 38.41 34.91 30.36
CA PRO A 383 38.35 33.53 30.90
C PRO A 383 37.36 33.25 32.07
N HIS A 384 37.41 31.99 32.52
CA HIS A 384 36.86 31.41 33.76
C HIS A 384 37.07 32.27 35.04
N PRO A 385 36.21 32.18 36.09
CA PRO A 385 36.09 30.93 36.87
C PRO A 385 34.73 30.58 37.55
N GLN A 386 34.71 29.34 38.06
CA GLN A 386 34.04 28.77 39.26
C GLN A 386 32.70 29.30 39.85
N ILE A 387 31.78 28.33 40.04
CA ILE A 387 31.00 27.98 41.26
C ILE A 387 30.49 29.13 42.20
N VAL A 388 29.17 29.17 42.48
CA VAL A 388 28.49 29.24 43.82
C VAL A 388 27.06 29.86 43.73
N GLN A 389 26.06 28.99 43.88
CA GLN A 389 24.87 29.08 44.77
C GLN A 389 24.16 30.43 45.11
N GLY A 390 22.86 30.52 44.78
CA GLY A 390 21.85 31.36 45.46
C GLY A 390 21.59 32.77 44.89
N CYS A 391 20.54 33.53 45.30
CA CYS A 391 19.26 33.17 45.93
C CYS A 391 18.31 34.40 46.01
N MET A 392 17.06 34.32 45.50
CA MET A 392 16.00 35.36 45.61
C MET A 392 16.42 36.73 44.97
N VAL A 393 15.63 37.80 44.80
CA VAL A 393 14.31 38.27 45.31
C VAL A 393 13.53 38.90 44.12
N SER A 394 12.21 39.03 44.32
CA SER A 394 11.21 39.93 43.70
C SER A 394 11.61 41.44 43.73
N ASP A 395 10.83 42.47 43.37
CA ASP A 395 9.38 42.72 43.21
C ASP A 395 9.15 43.58 41.91
N ASP A 396 8.06 43.40 41.13
CA ASP A 396 6.77 44.15 41.11
C ASP A 396 6.73 45.42 40.20
N ASP A 397 5.51 45.92 39.95
CA ASP A 397 5.06 47.20 39.34
C ASP A 397 5.36 47.55 37.86
N ASP A 398 4.54 48.33 37.12
CA ASP A 398 3.05 48.38 36.99
C ASP A 398 2.64 49.20 35.73
N GLU A 399 1.37 49.13 35.31
CA GLU A 399 0.60 50.08 34.44
C GLU A 399 1.19 50.53 33.05
N GLU A 400 0.51 51.37 32.25
CA GLU A 400 -0.75 51.13 31.51
C GLU A 400 -0.86 52.08 30.28
N LYS A 401 -1.76 51.80 29.31
CA LYS A 401 -2.35 52.70 28.29
C LYS A 401 -1.46 53.46 27.27
N GLY A 402 -1.95 53.57 26.02
CA GLY A 402 -1.46 54.55 25.04
C GLY A 402 -1.91 54.32 23.60
N GLN A 403 -2.90 55.09 23.11
CA GLN A 403 -3.29 55.16 21.69
C GLN A 403 -2.85 56.50 21.08
N GLN A 404 -2.42 56.54 19.81
CA GLN A 404 -3.14 57.26 18.73
C GLN A 404 -2.44 57.24 17.35
N GLU A 405 -3.17 57.71 16.33
CA GLU A 405 -2.83 57.75 14.90
C GLU A 405 -1.79 58.82 14.51
N THR A 406 -1.20 58.67 13.32
CA THR A 406 -1.00 59.81 12.38
C THR A 406 -1.37 59.41 10.94
N LYS A 407 -1.69 60.40 10.09
CA LYS A 407 -2.22 60.25 8.72
C LYS A 407 -1.59 61.28 7.77
N GLU A 408 -1.48 60.95 6.48
CA GLU A 408 -1.58 61.84 5.29
C GLU A 408 -1.84 60.91 4.05
N LYS A 409 -2.80 61.11 3.12
CA LYS A 409 -3.15 62.23 2.18
C LYS A 409 -2.13 62.38 1.03
N HIS A 410 -2.49 62.70 -0.23
CA HIS A 410 -3.77 62.80 -0.97
C HIS A 410 -3.47 62.44 -2.47
N GLU A 411 -4.39 62.33 -3.46
CA GLU A 411 -5.17 63.40 -4.14
C GLU A 411 -6.29 62.84 -5.08
N THR A 412 -7.39 63.61 -5.19
CA THR A 412 -8.42 63.84 -6.26
C THR A 412 -8.72 62.81 -7.39
N GLU A 413 -9.96 62.43 -7.79
CA GLU A 413 -11.28 63.11 -8.04
C GLU A 413 -11.46 63.77 -9.46
N PRO A 414 -12.69 64.04 -9.97
CA PRO A 414 -13.96 63.25 -9.96
C PRO A 414 -14.88 63.40 -11.23
N VAL A 415 -15.91 62.54 -11.44
CA VAL A 415 -17.15 62.89 -12.23
C VAL A 415 -18.44 62.21 -11.72
N ARG A 416 -19.21 62.95 -10.91
CA ARG A 416 -20.70 63.17 -10.82
C ARG A 416 -21.79 62.17 -11.35
N GLU A 417 -22.79 61.96 -10.47
CA GLU A 417 -24.28 62.09 -10.66
C GLU A 417 -25.06 61.11 -11.59
N ALA A 418 -26.33 60.69 -11.32
CA ALA A 418 -27.22 60.85 -10.16
C ALA A 418 -28.42 59.84 -10.09
N ILE A 419 -28.95 59.68 -8.87
CA ILE A 419 -30.34 59.41 -8.42
C ILE A 419 -31.44 59.07 -9.47
N SER A 420 -32.16 57.94 -9.28
CA SER A 420 -33.62 57.94 -8.94
C SER A 420 -34.23 56.53 -8.72
N ASN A 421 -35.24 56.45 -7.86
CA ASN A 421 -36.17 55.32 -7.75
C ASN A 421 -37.21 55.35 -8.90
N HIS A 422 -37.81 54.20 -9.25
CA HIS A 422 -39.23 54.11 -9.64
C HIS A 422 -39.77 52.67 -9.47
N ILE A 423 -41.03 52.55 -9.07
CA ILE A 423 -41.77 51.29 -8.85
C ILE A 423 -43.20 51.46 -9.42
N ASN A 424 -43.75 50.38 -10.00
CA ASN A 424 -45.13 50.18 -10.46
C ASN A 424 -45.68 51.13 -11.54
N GLN A 425 -46.03 50.58 -12.71
CA GLN A 425 -47.44 50.46 -13.15
C GLN A 425 -47.58 49.76 -14.52
N THR A 426 -48.40 48.70 -14.56
CA THR A 426 -49.20 48.28 -15.73
C THR A 426 -50.44 47.53 -15.24
N ASN A 427 -51.55 47.65 -15.96
CA ASN A 427 -52.87 47.10 -15.62
C ASN A 427 -53.50 46.43 -16.87
N HIS A 428 -54.73 45.90 -16.73
CA HIS A 428 -55.52 45.09 -17.71
C HIS A 428 -55.09 43.61 -17.78
N SER A 429 -55.97 42.61 -17.93
CA SER A 429 -57.46 42.55 -18.13
C SER A 429 -57.95 41.13 -17.76
N ASN A 430 -59.23 40.80 -17.51
CA ASN A 430 -60.52 41.52 -17.44
C ASN A 430 -61.50 40.72 -16.52
N ASP A 431 -62.72 41.22 -16.28
CA ASP A 431 -63.81 40.53 -15.55
C ASP A 431 -65.18 40.65 -16.29
N ASP A 432 -66.24 40.09 -15.68
CA ASP A 432 -67.65 39.90 -16.15
C ASP A 432 -67.83 38.78 -17.22
N ASP A 433 -68.89 37.94 -17.23
CA ASP A 433 -70.30 38.12 -16.82
C ASP A 433 -70.95 36.92 -16.06
N LEU A 434 -72.19 37.06 -15.56
CA LEU A 434 -72.89 36.15 -14.61
C LEU A 434 -74.02 35.26 -15.18
N ILE A 435 -74.13 34.01 -14.68
CA ILE A 435 -75.32 33.08 -14.57
C ILE A 435 -74.94 31.97 -13.55
N ASP A 436 -75.78 31.35 -12.68
CA ASP A 436 -77.06 31.65 -11.99
C ASP A 436 -77.26 30.60 -10.82
N MET A 437 -78.45 30.49 -10.20
CA MET A 437 -78.78 29.83 -8.91
C MET A 437 -79.91 28.76 -9.03
N PRO A 438 -80.46 28.14 -7.94
CA PRO A 438 -79.88 27.52 -6.72
C PRO A 438 -80.48 26.11 -6.39
N THR A 439 -80.08 25.46 -5.27
CA THR A 439 -80.98 24.92 -4.19
C THR A 439 -80.22 24.15 -3.07
N GLU A 440 -80.76 24.15 -1.84
CA GLU A 440 -80.23 23.45 -0.65
C GLU A 440 -81.13 22.24 -0.19
N PRO A 441 -81.14 21.78 1.09
CA PRO A 441 -80.59 20.50 1.55
C PRO A 441 -81.70 19.47 1.93
N PRO A 442 -81.42 18.33 2.62
CA PRO A 442 -81.52 18.32 4.10
C PRO A 442 -80.57 17.25 4.79
N PRO A 443 -80.88 16.45 5.86
CA PRO A 443 -79.93 16.27 6.98
C PRO A 443 -79.51 14.80 7.31
N LYS A 444 -78.66 14.61 8.33
CA LYS A 444 -78.35 13.31 8.98
C LYS A 444 -79.36 12.99 10.09
N PRO A 445 -79.86 11.75 10.21
CA PRO A 445 -79.36 10.80 11.24
C PRO A 445 -79.48 9.31 10.78
N PRO A 446 -79.49 8.30 11.68
CA PRO A 446 -78.48 7.86 12.65
C PRO A 446 -77.87 6.47 12.30
N ARG A 447 -77.01 5.89 13.14
CA ARG A 447 -76.65 4.45 13.10
C ARG A 447 -77.62 3.61 13.94
N PRO A 448 -77.93 2.39 13.49
CA PRO A 448 -77.58 1.20 14.28
C PRO A 448 -76.51 0.32 13.61
N GLN A 449 -76.11 -0.76 14.27
CA GLN A 449 -75.27 -1.85 13.73
C GLN A 449 -76.16 -3.06 13.44
N GLU A 450 -75.86 -3.85 12.40
CA GLU A 450 -75.43 -5.25 12.61
C GLU A 450 -74.90 -5.96 11.33
N GLN A 451 -73.88 -6.78 11.56
CA GLN A 451 -73.46 -8.04 10.91
C GLN A 451 -73.42 -8.25 9.37
N VAL A 452 -72.18 -8.52 8.92
CA VAL A 452 -71.76 -9.56 7.95
C VAL A 452 -72.18 -9.42 6.47
N CYS A 453 -71.21 -9.03 5.63
CA CYS A 453 -71.11 -9.39 4.22
C CYS A 453 -69.67 -9.78 3.85
N VAL A 454 -69.54 -10.64 2.82
CA VAL A 454 -68.27 -11.21 2.36
C VAL A 454 -67.43 -10.16 1.60
N SER A 455 -66.11 -10.14 1.81
CA SER A 455 -65.23 -9.04 1.42
C SER A 455 -64.17 -9.38 0.37
N THR A 456 -64.31 -8.84 -0.84
CA THR A 456 -63.21 -8.59 -1.81
C THR A 456 -63.59 -7.43 -2.74
N PRO A 457 -62.63 -6.60 -3.18
CA PRO A 457 -61.55 -6.01 -2.41
C PRO A 457 -61.54 -4.47 -2.53
N THR A 458 -61.53 -3.73 -1.41
CA THR A 458 -61.48 -2.26 -1.42
C THR A 458 -60.03 -1.75 -1.39
N MET A 459 -59.78 -0.63 -2.09
CA MET A 459 -58.49 0.04 -2.18
C MET A 459 -57.83 0.27 -0.80
N PRO A 460 -56.57 -0.15 -0.59
CA PRO A 460 -55.77 0.33 0.54
C PRO A 460 -55.59 1.85 0.42
N GLY A 461 -55.89 2.59 1.49
CA GLY A 461 -55.77 4.04 1.53
C GLY A 461 -54.31 4.52 1.50
N ARG A 462 -54.12 5.85 1.56
CA ARG A 462 -52.82 6.46 1.80
C ARG A 462 -52.24 5.96 3.13
N HIS A 463 -51.39 4.94 3.08
CA HIS A 463 -50.38 4.77 4.10
C HIS A 463 -49.48 6.02 4.05
N ALA A 464 -49.56 6.86 5.08
CA ALA A 464 -48.41 7.68 5.42
C ALA A 464 -47.25 6.70 5.67
N LEU A 465 -46.24 6.74 4.82
CA LEU A 465 -45.00 6.03 5.07
C LEU A 465 -44.48 6.57 6.40
N LYS A 466 -44.24 5.69 7.38
CA LYS A 466 -43.41 6.07 8.52
C LYS A 466 -42.05 6.42 7.93
N GLU A 467 -41.67 7.69 8.01
CA GLU A 467 -40.33 8.11 7.61
C GLU A 467 -39.33 7.33 8.46
N GLU A 468 -38.51 6.52 7.82
CA GLU A 468 -37.44 5.82 8.53
C GLU A 468 -36.47 6.88 9.04
N LEU A 469 -36.39 6.99 10.38
CA LEU A 469 -35.45 7.89 11.03
C LEU A 469 -34.01 7.47 10.72
N SER A 470 -33.09 8.43 10.84
CA SER A 470 -31.64 8.14 10.84
C SER A 470 -31.31 7.13 11.94
N VAL A 471 -30.39 6.19 11.67
CA VAL A 471 -29.84 5.32 12.72
C VAL A 471 -29.06 6.09 13.80
N HIS A 472 -28.63 7.33 13.51
CA HIS A 472 -27.94 8.24 14.42
C HIS A 472 -28.93 9.23 15.08
N GLN A 473 -29.87 8.70 15.87
CA GLN A 473 -30.67 9.52 16.79
C GLN A 473 -29.88 9.92 18.05
N PRO A 474 -30.26 11.02 18.74
CA PRO A 474 -29.99 11.15 20.16
C PRO A 474 -30.51 9.90 20.89
N THR A 475 -29.61 9.28 21.65
CA THR A 475 -29.91 8.08 22.44
C THR A 475 -29.28 8.27 23.80
N ASP A 476 -29.90 7.74 24.85
CA ASP A 476 -29.40 7.84 26.24
C ASP A 476 -28.00 7.21 26.43
N THR A 477 -27.49 6.49 25.42
CA THR A 477 -26.09 6.06 25.32
C THR A 477 -25.20 7.18 24.82
N GLY A 478 -24.19 7.54 25.60
CA GLY A 478 -23.13 8.48 25.24
C GLY A 478 -22.30 8.88 26.46
N MET A 479 -21.25 9.66 26.22
CA MET A 479 -20.46 10.34 27.24
C MET A 479 -20.51 11.84 26.97
N ASP A 480 -20.54 12.67 28.01
CA ASP A 480 -20.29 14.11 27.91
C ASP A 480 -18.80 14.39 27.67
N LEU A 481 -18.39 15.66 27.69
CA LEU A 481 -17.00 16.04 27.39
C LEU A 481 -16.02 15.59 28.48
N ASP A 482 -16.38 15.70 29.75
CA ASP A 482 -15.51 15.28 30.85
C ASP A 482 -15.40 13.74 30.92
N GLY A 483 -16.52 13.03 30.77
CA GLY A 483 -16.55 11.57 30.68
C GLY A 483 -15.83 11.02 29.44
N LEU A 484 -15.85 11.74 28.31
CA LEU A 484 -15.04 11.40 27.13
C LEU A 484 -13.54 11.48 27.42
N VAL A 485 -13.10 12.51 28.15
CA VAL A 485 -11.70 12.71 28.51
C VAL A 485 -11.25 11.68 29.55
N GLU A 486 -12.05 11.43 30.58
CA GLU A 486 -11.82 10.37 31.55
C GLU A 486 -11.72 9.00 30.85
N TYR A 487 -12.65 8.70 29.94
CA TYR A 487 -12.64 7.45 29.17
C TYR A 487 -11.35 7.31 28.34
N VAL A 488 -10.91 8.34 27.62
CA VAL A 488 -9.69 8.29 26.80
C VAL A 488 -8.44 8.09 27.67
N LEU A 489 -8.33 8.80 28.79
CA LEU A 489 -7.17 8.71 29.70
C LEU A 489 -7.11 7.36 30.46
N GLN A 490 -8.25 6.82 30.90
CA GLN A 490 -8.32 5.51 31.57
C GLN A 490 -8.16 4.34 30.58
N THR A 491 -8.76 4.45 29.40
CA THR A 491 -8.76 3.37 28.40
C THR A 491 -7.41 3.24 27.69
N LYS A 492 -6.69 4.36 27.51
CA LYS A 492 -5.39 4.47 26.83
C LYS A 492 -5.40 3.99 25.37
N GLN A 493 -4.28 4.20 24.67
CA GLN A 493 -4.13 3.74 23.29
C GLN A 493 -4.46 2.26 23.14
N SER A 494 -3.94 1.39 24.02
CA SER A 494 -4.18 -0.05 23.91
C SER A 494 -5.66 -0.42 24.10
N GLY A 495 -6.43 0.32 24.91
CA GLY A 495 -7.87 0.12 25.06
C GLY A 495 -8.66 0.59 23.85
N ILE A 496 -8.39 1.79 23.33
CA ILE A 496 -9.05 2.32 22.13
C ILE A 496 -8.75 1.44 20.90
N TYR A 497 -7.53 0.90 20.82
CA TYR A 497 -7.13 -0.09 19.81
C TYR A 497 -7.83 -1.45 20.00
N LYS A 498 -8.11 -1.89 21.24
CA LYS A 498 -8.93 -3.10 21.53
C LYS A 498 -10.39 -2.87 21.13
N GLU A 499 -10.96 -1.69 21.42
CA GLU A 499 -12.32 -1.33 21.02
C GLU A 499 -12.49 -1.36 19.50
N TYR A 500 -11.59 -0.71 18.75
CA TYR A 500 -11.58 -0.82 17.30
C TYR A 500 -11.42 -2.28 16.83
N ALA A 501 -10.59 -3.09 17.49
CA ALA A 501 -10.41 -4.49 17.14
C ALA A 501 -11.69 -5.32 17.34
N MET A 502 -12.52 -5.02 18.35
CA MET A 502 -13.86 -5.61 18.52
C MET A 502 -14.81 -5.21 17.38
N ILE A 503 -14.94 -3.90 17.10
CA ILE A 503 -15.76 -3.35 16.00
C ILE A 503 -15.29 -3.88 14.62
N ARG A 504 -14.01 -4.24 14.50
CA ARG A 504 -13.44 -4.87 13.31
C ARG A 504 -13.68 -6.38 13.22
N ALA A 505 -13.87 -7.07 14.34
CA ALA A 505 -14.18 -8.50 14.40
C ALA A 505 -15.67 -8.80 14.21
N GLU A 506 -16.55 -7.82 14.47
CA GLU A 506 -17.99 -7.88 14.14
C GLU A 506 -18.19 -8.23 12.64
N PRO A 507 -18.99 -9.27 12.32
CA PRO A 507 -19.21 -9.69 10.94
C PRO A 507 -20.06 -8.66 10.17
N PRO A 508 -19.86 -8.48 8.85
CA PRO A 508 -20.69 -7.60 8.04
C PRO A 508 -22.17 -8.03 8.07
N VAL A 509 -23.06 -7.08 8.41
CA VAL A 509 -24.50 -7.33 8.58
C VAL A 509 -25.29 -7.42 7.27
N GLY A 510 -24.70 -6.96 6.16
CA GLY A 510 -25.30 -6.94 4.83
C GLY A 510 -24.67 -7.94 3.85
N LEU A 511 -25.24 -8.00 2.65
CA LEU A 511 -24.79 -8.87 1.55
C LEU A 511 -23.99 -8.07 0.52
N PHE A 512 -23.23 -8.76 -0.33
CA PHE A 512 -22.33 -8.15 -1.33
C PHE A 512 -22.52 -8.76 -2.73
N ASN A 513 -23.66 -9.37 -3.01
CA ASN A 513 -23.90 -10.20 -4.19
C ASN A 513 -23.85 -9.40 -5.49
N VAL A 514 -24.39 -8.17 -5.50
CA VAL A 514 -24.32 -7.28 -6.67
C VAL A 514 -22.89 -6.76 -6.84
N SER A 515 -22.21 -6.43 -5.74
CA SER A 515 -20.81 -5.96 -5.75
C SER A 515 -19.81 -7.02 -6.20
N LYS A 516 -20.10 -8.31 -5.91
CA LYS A 516 -19.35 -9.49 -6.37
C LYS A 516 -19.72 -9.97 -7.77
N HIS A 517 -20.78 -9.43 -8.39
CA HIS A 517 -21.26 -9.96 -9.67
C HIS A 517 -20.23 -9.74 -10.79
N LYS A 518 -20.07 -10.72 -11.70
CA LYS A 518 -18.94 -10.77 -12.64
C LYS A 518 -18.76 -9.52 -13.52
N PHE A 519 -19.87 -8.86 -13.89
CA PHE A 519 -19.84 -7.61 -14.68
C PHE A 519 -19.55 -6.36 -13.83
N ASN A 520 -19.75 -6.45 -12.51
CA ASN A 520 -19.55 -5.35 -11.56
C ASN A 520 -18.16 -5.38 -10.90
N LEU A 521 -17.49 -6.54 -10.84
CA LEU A 521 -16.11 -6.66 -10.35
C LEU A 521 -15.14 -5.62 -10.96
N PRO A 522 -15.15 -5.35 -12.29
CA PRO A 522 -14.25 -4.35 -12.88
C PRO A 522 -14.61 -2.89 -12.51
N LYS A 523 -15.80 -2.63 -11.98
CA LYS A 523 -16.21 -1.30 -11.46
C LYS A 523 -15.69 -1.06 -10.04
N ASN A 524 -15.15 -2.06 -9.34
CA ASN A 524 -14.54 -1.92 -8.02
C ASN A 524 -13.04 -1.56 -8.14
N ARG A 525 -12.57 -0.56 -7.39
CA ARG A 525 -11.15 -0.19 -7.31
C ARG A 525 -10.33 -1.24 -6.53
N TYR A 526 -10.95 -1.89 -5.56
CA TYR A 526 -10.35 -2.88 -4.67
C TYR A 526 -11.27 -4.10 -4.58
N ALA A 527 -10.74 -5.30 -4.82
CA ALA A 527 -11.53 -6.54 -4.83
C ALA A 527 -12.01 -6.95 -3.42
N ASP A 528 -11.35 -6.42 -2.39
CA ASP A 528 -11.62 -6.61 -0.96
C ASP A 528 -12.50 -5.50 -0.34
N VAL A 529 -12.81 -4.42 -1.08
CA VAL A 529 -13.70 -3.34 -0.59
C VAL A 529 -14.95 -3.24 -1.46
N LEU A 530 -16.01 -3.88 -0.97
CA LEU A 530 -17.28 -4.08 -1.67
C LEU A 530 -18.39 -3.26 -0.99
N CYS A 531 -19.39 -2.80 -1.74
CA CYS A 531 -20.56 -2.12 -1.19
C CYS A 531 -21.66 -3.13 -0.80
N TYR A 532 -22.42 -2.82 0.26
CA TYR A 532 -23.58 -3.65 0.65
C TYR A 532 -24.71 -3.55 -0.37
N ASP A 533 -25.39 -4.66 -0.66
CA ASP A 533 -26.55 -4.73 -1.57
C ASP A 533 -27.76 -3.92 -1.07
N GLN A 534 -27.91 -3.82 0.26
CA GLN A 534 -29.05 -3.19 0.93
C GLN A 534 -29.05 -1.67 0.77
N SER A 535 -27.91 -1.03 1.03
CA SER A 535 -27.72 0.43 1.08
C SER A 535 -26.95 0.99 -0.12
N ARG A 536 -26.62 0.18 -1.14
CA ARG A 536 -25.90 0.70 -2.33
C ARG A 536 -26.74 1.75 -3.04
N VAL A 537 -26.07 2.76 -3.57
CA VAL A 537 -26.70 3.65 -4.55
C VAL A 537 -27.00 2.83 -5.81
N LYS A 538 -28.19 3.05 -6.39
CA LYS A 538 -28.67 2.34 -7.58
C LYS A 538 -28.91 3.38 -8.66
N LEU A 539 -28.18 3.30 -9.76
CA LEU A 539 -28.32 4.21 -10.89
C LEU A 539 -29.48 3.77 -11.79
N LYS A 540 -30.15 4.70 -12.48
CA LYS A 540 -31.19 4.35 -13.45
C LYS A 540 -30.59 3.52 -14.59
N LEU A 541 -31.24 2.41 -14.95
CA LEU A 541 -30.76 1.49 -15.98
C LEU A 541 -30.65 2.19 -17.34
N THR A 542 -29.51 2.03 -18.01
CA THR A 542 -29.22 2.61 -19.34
C THR A 542 -29.20 1.52 -20.41
N ASN A 543 -29.79 1.82 -21.58
CA ASN A 543 -29.69 1.01 -22.81
C ASN A 543 -30.08 -0.48 -22.65
N GLY A 544 -30.90 -0.81 -21.65
CA GLY A 544 -31.31 -2.19 -21.35
C GLY A 544 -30.26 -3.07 -20.67
N ASP A 545 -29.08 -2.55 -20.30
CA ASP A 545 -28.07 -3.30 -19.54
C ASP A 545 -28.49 -3.44 -18.06
N PRO A 546 -28.84 -4.66 -17.57
CA PRO A 546 -29.27 -4.86 -16.18
C PRO A 546 -28.15 -4.69 -15.14
N TYR A 547 -26.89 -4.51 -15.57
CA TYR A 547 -25.73 -4.26 -14.68
C TYR A 547 -25.29 -2.79 -14.70
N SER A 548 -26.00 -1.94 -15.45
CA SER A 548 -25.74 -0.50 -15.51
C SER A 548 -26.19 0.28 -14.26
N ASP A 549 -26.92 -0.35 -13.33
CA ASP A 549 -27.36 0.25 -12.06
C ASP A 549 -26.24 0.33 -10.99
N TYR A 550 -25.15 -0.40 -11.20
CA TYR A 550 -24.13 -0.60 -10.17
C TYR A 550 -23.04 0.47 -10.16
N ILE A 551 -22.80 1.03 -8.97
CA ILE A 551 -21.63 1.78 -8.57
C ILE A 551 -21.20 1.37 -7.15
N ASN A 552 -19.89 1.40 -6.84
CA ASN A 552 -19.39 1.12 -5.49
C ASN A 552 -19.51 2.37 -4.59
N ALA A 553 -20.75 2.63 -4.17
CA ALA A 553 -21.11 3.63 -3.19
C ALA A 553 -22.31 3.15 -2.36
N ASN A 554 -22.40 3.58 -1.09
CA ASN A 554 -23.56 3.35 -0.23
C ASN A 554 -24.11 4.67 0.28
N THR A 555 -25.43 4.77 0.46
CA THR A 555 -25.99 5.84 1.31
C THR A 555 -25.63 5.56 2.76
N MET A 556 -25.44 6.61 3.54
CA MET A 556 -25.29 6.57 4.99
C MET A 556 -26.11 7.69 5.61
N ASP A 557 -26.62 7.46 6.81
CA ASP A 557 -27.31 8.46 7.59
C ASP A 557 -26.30 9.39 8.27
N GLY A 558 -26.73 10.61 8.56
CA GLY A 558 -26.03 11.57 9.43
C GLY A 558 -26.77 11.70 10.75
N TYR A 559 -26.29 12.55 11.65
CA TYR A 559 -27.00 12.81 12.91
C TYR A 559 -28.41 13.36 12.61
N MET A 560 -29.43 12.62 13.07
CA MET A 560 -30.87 12.77 12.77
C MET A 560 -31.29 12.74 11.27
N GLN A 561 -30.40 13.07 10.33
CA GLN A 561 -30.62 13.13 8.88
C GLN A 561 -30.53 11.76 8.19
N LYS A 562 -31.64 11.26 7.64
CA LYS A 562 -31.63 10.05 6.79
C LYS A 562 -30.86 10.31 5.48
N ASN A 563 -30.04 9.35 5.05
CA ASN A 563 -29.23 9.46 3.83
C ASN A 563 -28.38 10.76 3.72
N ALA A 564 -27.85 11.30 4.82
CA ALA A 564 -27.03 12.52 4.81
C ALA A 564 -25.80 12.44 3.90
N PHE A 565 -25.28 11.24 3.66
CA PHE A 565 -24.06 11.01 2.90
C PHE A 565 -24.21 9.94 1.83
N ILE A 566 -23.38 10.05 0.79
CA ILE A 566 -23.03 8.95 -0.10
C ILE A 566 -21.54 8.64 0.08
N ALA A 567 -21.22 7.50 0.69
CA ALA A 567 -19.85 7.02 0.87
C ALA A 567 -19.40 6.22 -0.37
N ALA A 568 -18.48 6.77 -1.15
CA ALA A 568 -18.05 6.22 -2.44
C ALA A 568 -16.53 5.93 -2.52
N GLN A 569 -16.15 4.97 -3.36
CA GLN A 569 -14.74 4.81 -3.77
C GLN A 569 -14.28 6.00 -4.65
N GLY A 570 -12.97 6.24 -4.73
CA GLY A 570 -12.39 7.20 -5.68
C GLY A 570 -12.57 6.72 -7.13
N PRO A 571 -13.26 7.46 -8.02
CA PRO A 571 -13.64 6.98 -9.35
C PRO A 571 -12.49 6.38 -10.18
N LEU A 572 -12.80 5.31 -10.92
CA LEU A 572 -11.95 4.73 -11.96
C LEU A 572 -12.31 5.39 -13.31
N PRO A 573 -11.40 5.47 -14.30
CA PRO A 573 -11.71 6.04 -15.62
C PRO A 573 -12.98 5.45 -16.27
N ARG A 574 -13.17 4.12 -16.15
CA ARG A 574 -14.36 3.41 -16.63
C ARG A 574 -15.64 3.63 -15.80
N THR A 575 -15.58 4.35 -14.69
CA THR A 575 -16.72 4.69 -13.83
C THR A 575 -16.91 6.20 -13.67
N PHE A 576 -16.25 7.05 -14.46
CA PHE A 576 -16.45 8.51 -14.40
C PHE A 576 -17.89 8.89 -14.79
N GLY A 577 -18.43 8.31 -15.87
CA GLY A 577 -19.84 8.48 -16.27
C GLY A 577 -20.82 7.94 -15.22
N ASP A 578 -20.53 6.80 -14.59
CA ASP A 578 -21.33 6.27 -13.47
C ASP A 578 -21.34 7.24 -12.28
N PHE A 579 -20.21 7.87 -11.96
CA PHE A 579 -20.08 8.78 -10.82
C PHE A 579 -20.77 10.12 -11.03
N TRP A 580 -20.66 10.72 -12.22
CA TRP A 580 -21.41 11.95 -12.55
C TRP A 580 -22.90 11.70 -12.73
N ARG A 581 -23.30 10.53 -13.26
CA ARG A 581 -24.69 10.06 -13.23
C ARG A 581 -25.21 9.90 -11.79
N MET A 582 -24.38 9.41 -10.86
CA MET A 582 -24.73 9.33 -9.44
C MET A 582 -24.94 10.72 -8.82
N ILE A 583 -24.02 11.66 -9.04
CA ILE A 583 -24.13 13.06 -8.59
C ILE A 583 -25.44 13.69 -9.10
N TRP A 584 -25.74 13.49 -10.38
CA TRP A 584 -26.95 14.02 -11.01
C TRP A 584 -28.25 13.39 -10.47
N GLU A 585 -28.33 12.07 -10.44
CA GLU A 585 -29.54 11.34 -10.04
C GLU A 585 -29.86 11.48 -8.55
N GLN A 586 -28.84 11.64 -7.69
CA GLN A 586 -29.00 11.85 -6.25
C GLN A 586 -29.04 13.35 -5.87
N SER A 587 -28.99 14.25 -6.85
CA SER A 587 -29.02 15.72 -6.68
C SER A 587 -27.93 16.25 -5.72
N VAL A 588 -26.73 15.66 -5.77
CA VAL A 588 -25.61 16.02 -4.89
C VAL A 588 -25.15 17.46 -5.18
N LEU A 589 -25.16 18.30 -4.14
CA LEU A 589 -24.69 19.69 -4.19
C LEU A 589 -23.20 19.81 -3.83
N VAL A 590 -22.75 19.03 -2.84
CA VAL A 590 -21.36 19.06 -2.34
C VAL A 590 -20.69 17.69 -2.45
N VAL A 591 -19.50 17.68 -3.05
CA VAL A 591 -18.63 16.51 -3.18
C VAL A 591 -17.37 16.72 -2.35
N VAL A 592 -17.04 15.78 -1.48
CA VAL A 592 -15.93 15.84 -0.53
C VAL A 592 -14.88 14.79 -0.88
N MET A 593 -13.71 15.24 -1.34
CA MET A 593 -12.60 14.39 -1.77
C MET A 593 -11.47 14.39 -0.72
N THR A 594 -11.35 13.34 0.07
CA THR A 594 -10.36 13.22 1.16
C THR A 594 -9.03 12.58 0.71
N THR A 595 -8.58 12.83 -0.52
CA THR A 595 -7.39 12.17 -1.10
C THR A 595 -6.78 13.00 -2.23
N ARG A 596 -5.46 12.88 -2.45
CA ARG A 596 -4.87 13.20 -3.76
C ARG A 596 -5.29 12.13 -4.78
N THR A 597 -5.19 12.42 -6.09
CA THR A 597 -5.36 11.41 -7.16
C THR A 597 -4.27 10.34 -7.08
N VAL A 598 -3.02 10.74 -6.81
CA VAL A 598 -1.88 9.86 -6.55
C VAL A 598 -1.28 10.18 -5.19
N GLU A 599 -0.96 9.14 -4.40
CA GLU A 599 -0.27 9.24 -3.11
C GLU A 599 0.86 8.19 -3.08
N ARG A 600 2.10 8.61 -2.80
CA ARG A 600 3.35 7.83 -2.98
C ARG A 600 3.38 6.94 -4.24
N GLY A 601 3.11 7.54 -5.40
CA GLY A 601 3.11 6.84 -6.70
C GLY A 601 1.97 5.83 -6.91
N ARG A 602 1.03 5.71 -5.97
CA ARG A 602 -0.13 4.81 -6.07
C ARG A 602 -1.39 5.60 -6.43
N LEU A 603 -2.07 5.20 -7.50
CA LEU A 603 -3.34 5.81 -7.92
C LEU A 603 -4.45 5.54 -6.87
N LYS A 604 -4.83 6.59 -6.14
CA LYS A 604 -5.91 6.58 -5.14
C LYS A 604 -7.25 6.92 -5.75
N CYS A 605 -7.29 7.86 -6.69
CA CYS A 605 -8.47 8.34 -7.40
C CYS A 605 -8.09 8.73 -8.83
N GLY A 606 -8.97 8.51 -9.81
CA GLY A 606 -8.78 9.11 -11.14
C GLY A 606 -9.05 10.62 -11.12
N GLN A 607 -8.49 11.35 -12.08
CA GLN A 607 -8.90 12.72 -12.39
C GLN A 607 -10.26 12.65 -13.09
N TYR A 608 -11.35 12.84 -12.34
CA TYR A 608 -12.72 12.69 -12.86
C TYR A 608 -13.41 14.04 -13.11
N TRP A 609 -12.66 15.15 -13.08
CA TRP A 609 -13.17 16.50 -13.21
C TRP A 609 -12.20 17.41 -13.99
N PRO A 610 -12.70 18.44 -14.70
CA PRO A 610 -11.86 19.45 -15.35
C PRO A 610 -10.97 20.19 -14.36
N GLY A 611 -9.66 19.98 -14.48
CA GLY A 611 -8.65 20.45 -13.51
C GLY A 611 -8.34 21.95 -13.54
N GLU A 612 -8.75 22.66 -14.60
CA GLU A 612 -8.41 24.07 -14.83
C GLU A 612 -9.67 24.94 -14.96
N VAL A 613 -9.65 26.16 -14.42
CA VAL A 613 -10.77 27.10 -14.51
C VAL A 613 -11.12 27.40 -15.98
N GLY A 614 -12.40 27.33 -16.32
CA GLY A 614 -12.92 27.51 -17.68
C GLY A 614 -12.91 26.24 -18.55
N SER A 615 -12.12 25.21 -18.21
CA SER A 615 -12.08 23.94 -18.94
C SER A 615 -13.32 23.07 -18.68
N SER A 616 -13.61 22.16 -19.61
CA SER A 616 -14.79 21.30 -19.56
C SER A 616 -14.55 19.91 -20.13
N GLU A 617 -15.15 18.89 -19.50
CA GLU A 617 -15.06 17.49 -19.88
C GLU A 617 -16.45 16.83 -19.90
N ASN A 618 -16.65 15.85 -20.79
CA ASN A 618 -17.91 15.15 -20.97
C ASN A 618 -17.82 13.70 -20.47
N TYR A 619 -18.69 13.34 -19.52
CA TYR A 619 -18.75 12.03 -18.89
C TYR A 619 -20.10 11.35 -19.22
N SER A 620 -20.12 10.60 -20.34
CA SER A 620 -21.34 10.12 -20.97
C SER A 620 -22.27 11.29 -21.34
N PHE A 621 -23.51 11.33 -20.84
CA PHE A 621 -24.47 12.41 -21.11
C PHE A 621 -24.36 13.62 -20.16
N ILE A 622 -23.42 13.62 -19.21
CA ILE A 622 -23.18 14.74 -18.32
C ILE A 622 -21.95 15.53 -18.80
N ALA A 623 -22.13 16.81 -19.12
CA ALA A 623 -21.04 17.76 -19.35
C ALA A 623 -20.70 18.48 -18.04
N VAL A 624 -19.42 18.63 -17.73
CA VAL A 624 -18.92 19.28 -16.52
C VAL A 624 -17.94 20.37 -16.91
N LYS A 625 -18.16 21.60 -16.46
CA LYS A 625 -17.28 22.75 -16.68
C LYS A 625 -16.82 23.35 -15.35
N ASN A 626 -15.52 23.56 -15.21
CA ASN A 626 -14.94 24.28 -14.08
C ASN A 626 -15.23 25.79 -14.21
N LEU A 627 -15.90 26.37 -13.22
CA LEU A 627 -16.24 27.80 -13.19
C LEU A 627 -15.26 28.61 -12.36
N GLU A 628 -14.92 28.09 -11.19
CA GLU A 628 -14.22 28.79 -10.11
C GLU A 628 -13.33 27.78 -9.37
N MET A 629 -12.10 28.17 -8.98
CA MET A 629 -11.25 27.35 -8.10
C MET A 629 -10.52 28.22 -7.08
N GLU A 630 -10.73 27.93 -5.80
CA GLU A 630 -10.04 28.54 -4.66
C GLU A 630 -9.08 27.51 -4.03
N ARG A 631 -7.79 27.82 -3.97
CA ARG A 631 -6.78 26.97 -3.32
C ARG A 631 -6.41 27.56 -1.96
N ARG A 632 -6.83 26.91 -0.88
CA ARG A 632 -6.38 27.22 0.48
C ARG A 632 -5.22 26.30 0.88
N ARG A 633 -4.66 26.52 2.07
CA ARG A 633 -3.51 25.78 2.62
C ARG A 633 -3.76 24.26 2.68
N ASP A 634 -4.91 23.86 3.22
CA ASP A 634 -5.18 22.47 3.59
C ASP A 634 -6.27 21.79 2.74
N TYR A 635 -6.91 22.56 1.85
CA TYR A 635 -7.93 22.09 0.92
C TYR A 635 -8.10 23.01 -0.29
N THR A 636 -8.71 22.50 -1.36
CA THR A 636 -9.09 23.25 -2.56
C THR A 636 -10.59 23.13 -2.79
N ILE A 637 -11.25 24.26 -3.09
CA ILE A 637 -12.67 24.33 -3.42
C ILE A 637 -12.78 24.62 -4.92
N THR A 638 -13.60 23.86 -5.63
CA THR A 638 -13.88 24.05 -7.06
C THR A 638 -15.39 24.09 -7.27
N VAL A 639 -15.88 25.05 -8.05
CA VAL A 639 -17.31 25.10 -8.43
C VAL A 639 -17.45 24.63 -9.88
N PHE A 640 -18.33 23.64 -10.09
CA PHE A 640 -18.66 23.13 -11.40
C PHE A 640 -20.04 23.59 -11.86
N SER A 641 -20.16 23.92 -13.14
CA SER A 641 -21.42 23.80 -13.87
C SER A 641 -21.53 22.37 -14.38
N VAL A 642 -22.62 21.69 -14.02
CA VAL A 642 -22.92 20.31 -14.43
C VAL A 642 -24.19 20.37 -15.27
N GLN A 643 -24.10 20.03 -16.55
CA GLN A 643 -25.23 20.01 -17.48
C GLN A 643 -25.56 18.59 -17.91
N ASN A 644 -26.84 18.23 -17.86
CA ASN A 644 -27.32 17.01 -18.49
C ASN A 644 -27.68 17.29 -19.96
N MET A 645 -26.88 16.76 -20.88
CA MET A 645 -27.00 17.01 -22.33
C MET A 645 -28.26 16.39 -22.96
N GLN A 646 -28.98 15.51 -22.25
CA GLN A 646 -30.27 14.95 -22.71
C GLN A 646 -31.46 15.83 -22.35
N THR A 647 -31.34 16.69 -21.33
CA THR A 647 -32.43 17.53 -20.81
C THR A 647 -32.17 19.04 -20.92
N GLY A 648 -30.93 19.45 -21.19
CA GLY A 648 -30.49 20.86 -21.16
C GLY A 648 -30.31 21.43 -19.75
N GLU A 649 -31.04 20.90 -18.76
CA GLU A 649 -30.94 21.23 -17.33
C GLU A 649 -29.48 21.30 -16.84
N THR A 650 -29.18 22.36 -16.08
CA THR A 650 -27.84 22.66 -15.56
C THR A 650 -27.91 22.97 -14.08
N ARG A 651 -26.95 22.46 -13.30
CA ARG A 651 -26.84 22.63 -11.84
C ARG A 651 -25.43 23.08 -11.45
N ARG A 652 -25.29 23.78 -10.32
CA ARG A 652 -23.99 24.03 -9.68
C ARG A 652 -23.66 22.88 -8.73
N VAL A 653 -22.41 22.44 -8.71
CA VAL A 653 -21.89 21.44 -7.76
C VAL A 653 -20.55 21.93 -7.21
N THR A 654 -20.42 21.97 -5.88
CA THR A 654 -19.17 22.35 -5.22
C THR A 654 -18.36 21.10 -4.88
N HIS A 655 -17.11 21.04 -5.32
CA HIS A 655 -16.17 19.97 -5.04
C HIS A 655 -15.05 20.46 -4.14
N MET A 656 -14.88 19.82 -2.99
CA MET A 656 -13.98 20.22 -1.93
C MET A 656 -12.95 19.11 -1.69
N GLN A 657 -11.70 19.34 -2.09
CA GLN A 657 -10.60 18.39 -1.95
C GLN A 657 -9.73 18.72 -0.75
N PHE A 658 -9.72 17.86 0.26
CA PHE A 658 -8.80 17.96 1.39
C PHE A 658 -7.41 17.44 1.01
N THR A 659 -6.40 18.30 1.15
CA THR A 659 -5.01 18.04 0.70
C THR A 659 -4.06 17.75 1.86
N SER A 660 -4.34 18.20 3.08
CA SER A 660 -3.44 18.02 4.24
C SER A 660 -3.54 16.67 4.97
N TRP A 661 -4.28 15.68 4.46
CA TRP A 661 -4.21 14.33 5.05
C TRP A 661 -2.83 13.72 4.73
N PRO A 662 -2.05 13.27 5.74
CA PRO A 662 -0.73 12.70 5.52
C PRO A 662 -0.79 11.34 4.80
N ASP A 663 0.17 11.08 3.91
CA ASP A 663 0.22 9.81 3.17
C ASP A 663 0.46 8.58 4.09
N PHE A 664 0.88 8.76 5.36
CA PHE A 664 0.85 7.74 6.43
C PHE A 664 -0.04 8.21 7.59
N GLY A 665 -0.79 7.30 8.20
CA GLY A 665 -1.54 7.54 9.44
C GLY A 665 -2.65 8.60 9.32
N THR A 666 -2.79 9.36 10.40
CA THR A 666 -3.76 10.45 10.61
C THR A 666 -3.03 11.79 10.79
N PRO A 667 -3.73 12.94 10.60
CA PRO A 667 -3.19 14.24 10.99
C PRO A 667 -2.81 14.29 12.47
N ARG A 668 -1.72 15.00 12.82
CA ARG A 668 -1.28 15.19 14.22
C ARG A 668 -2.20 16.10 15.05
N SER A 669 -2.99 16.92 14.37
CA SER A 669 -4.05 17.77 14.93
C SER A 669 -5.22 17.70 13.96
N ALA A 670 -6.43 17.71 14.51
CA ALA A 670 -7.67 17.71 13.77
C ALA A 670 -8.02 19.06 13.15
N GLN A 671 -7.33 20.15 13.50
CA GLN A 671 -7.61 21.53 13.07
C GLN A 671 -8.13 21.65 11.63
N ALA A 672 -7.29 21.31 10.66
CA ALA A 672 -7.60 21.47 9.25
C ALA A 672 -8.78 20.58 8.79
N MET A 673 -9.05 19.46 9.48
CA MET A 673 -10.21 18.60 9.23
C MET A 673 -11.50 19.18 9.81
N LEU A 674 -11.42 19.83 10.98
CA LEU A 674 -12.54 20.52 11.63
C LEU A 674 -12.96 21.76 10.83
N GLU A 675 -12.00 22.63 10.47
CA GLU A 675 -12.20 23.80 9.61
C GLU A 675 -12.77 23.39 8.23
N PHE A 676 -12.30 22.27 7.68
CA PHE A 676 -12.81 21.72 6.43
C PHE A 676 -14.24 21.15 6.57
N ARG A 677 -14.59 20.50 7.68
CA ARG A 677 -15.97 20.05 7.98
C ARG A 677 -16.92 21.24 8.08
N GLU A 678 -16.51 22.30 8.76
CA GLU A 678 -17.30 23.52 8.90
C GLU A 678 -17.58 24.16 7.54
N GLU A 679 -16.55 24.35 6.70
CA GLU A 679 -16.74 24.85 5.34
C GLU A 679 -17.63 23.94 4.48
N VAL A 680 -17.47 22.61 4.55
CA VAL A 680 -18.36 21.66 3.85
C VAL A 680 -19.82 21.86 4.26
N ARG A 681 -20.08 22.01 5.57
CA ARG A 681 -21.44 22.26 6.07
C ARG A 681 -21.97 23.64 5.68
N ARG A 682 -21.13 24.68 5.65
CA ARG A 682 -21.51 26.03 5.18
C ARG A 682 -21.86 26.05 3.69
N TYR A 683 -21.08 25.38 2.84
CA TYR A 683 -21.38 25.25 1.40
C TYR A 683 -22.64 24.42 1.15
N GLN A 684 -22.85 23.33 1.89
CA GLN A 684 -24.09 22.55 1.82
C GLN A 684 -25.30 23.42 2.21
N ALA A 685 -25.27 24.10 3.36
CA ALA A 685 -26.38 24.92 3.84
C ALA A 685 -26.77 26.00 2.82
N LYS A 686 -25.79 26.73 2.29
CA LYS A 686 -26.03 27.73 1.25
C LYS A 686 -26.59 27.12 -0.05
N ALA A 687 -26.06 25.99 -0.50
CA ALA A 687 -26.55 25.37 -1.73
C ALA A 687 -27.98 24.80 -1.59
N VAL A 688 -28.39 24.44 -0.36
CA VAL A 688 -29.77 24.02 -0.04
C VAL A 688 -30.72 25.21 0.02
N GLU A 689 -30.28 26.33 0.58
CA GLU A 689 -31.00 27.61 0.49
C GLU A 689 -31.21 28.04 -0.97
N GLU A 690 -30.18 27.92 -1.82
CA GLU A 690 -30.26 28.17 -3.27
C GLU A 690 -31.22 27.21 -4.03
N LEU A 691 -31.55 26.02 -3.50
CA LEU A 691 -32.59 25.15 -4.08
C LEU A 691 -34.02 25.57 -3.70
N GLY A 692 -34.21 26.21 -2.55
CA GLY A 692 -35.52 26.60 -2.03
C GLY A 692 -36.56 25.47 -2.10
N SER A 693 -37.74 25.78 -2.64
CA SER A 693 -38.88 24.87 -2.75
C SER A 693 -38.71 23.71 -3.76
N VAL A 694 -37.59 23.65 -4.50
CA VAL A 694 -37.27 22.50 -5.36
C VAL A 694 -36.89 21.28 -4.52
N TRP A 695 -36.31 21.49 -3.33
CA TRP A 695 -35.98 20.41 -2.40
C TRP A 695 -37.08 20.25 -1.34
N THR A 696 -37.77 19.11 -1.38
CA THR A 696 -38.95 18.80 -0.53
C THR A 696 -38.73 17.63 0.43
N SER A 697 -37.48 17.21 0.60
CA SER A 697 -37.06 16.15 1.52
C SER A 697 -36.35 16.79 2.74
N HIS A 698 -35.42 16.08 3.38
CA HIS A 698 -34.79 16.51 4.64
C HIS A 698 -34.23 17.95 4.59
N PRO A 699 -34.49 18.83 5.59
CA PRO A 699 -34.15 20.25 5.52
C PRO A 699 -32.64 20.55 5.43
N LEU A 700 -31.77 19.63 5.87
CA LEU A 700 -30.31 19.72 5.65
C LEU A 700 -29.85 19.30 4.23
N GLY A 701 -30.79 19.13 3.30
CA GLY A 701 -30.51 18.95 1.87
C GLY A 701 -30.32 17.52 1.37
N PRO A 702 -29.96 17.40 0.07
CA PRO A 702 -29.57 16.14 -0.56
C PRO A 702 -28.23 15.61 0.00
N PRO A 703 -27.88 14.34 -0.27
CA PRO A 703 -26.70 13.71 0.31
C PRO A 703 -25.39 14.41 -0.08
N ILE A 704 -24.50 14.62 0.88
CA ILE A 704 -23.11 15.02 0.61
C ILE A 704 -22.33 13.78 0.14
N LEU A 705 -21.73 13.83 -1.04
CA LEU A 705 -20.95 12.71 -1.56
C LEU A 705 -19.53 12.76 -0.97
N VAL A 706 -19.23 11.86 -0.04
CA VAL A 706 -17.91 11.78 0.61
C VAL A 706 -17.12 10.60 0.06
N HIS A 707 -15.97 10.86 -0.55
CA HIS A 707 -15.09 9.83 -1.07
C HIS A 707 -13.64 9.97 -0.61
N CYS A 708 -12.94 8.84 -0.63
CA CYS A 708 -11.49 8.77 -0.47
C CYS A 708 -10.94 7.95 -1.62
N SER A 709 -10.01 7.03 -1.36
CA SER A 709 -9.65 6.00 -2.34
C SER A 709 -10.63 4.82 -2.35
N ALA A 710 -10.95 4.26 -1.19
CA ALA A 710 -11.81 3.07 -1.04
C ALA A 710 -13.23 3.38 -0.50
N GLY A 711 -13.50 4.63 -0.10
CA GLY A 711 -14.79 5.02 0.48
C GLY A 711 -15.09 4.44 1.86
N ILE A 712 -14.05 4.16 2.66
CA ILE A 712 -14.20 3.53 3.99
C ILE A 712 -13.34 4.16 5.10
N GLY A 713 -12.04 4.41 4.85
CA GLY A 713 -11.12 4.97 5.86
C GLY A 713 -11.40 6.44 6.15
N ARG A 714 -10.69 7.35 5.46
CA ARG A 714 -10.86 8.82 5.59
C ARG A 714 -12.31 9.30 5.41
N THR A 715 -13.08 8.65 4.52
CA THR A 715 -14.54 8.86 4.37
C THR A 715 -15.29 8.57 5.67
N GLY A 716 -15.04 7.41 6.28
CA GLY A 716 -15.65 7.04 7.56
C GLY A 716 -15.23 7.99 8.67
N THR A 717 -13.96 8.42 8.72
CA THR A 717 -13.49 9.41 9.70
C THR A 717 -14.24 10.73 9.54
N PHE A 718 -14.28 11.31 8.34
CA PHE A 718 -15.00 12.57 8.09
C PHE A 718 -16.46 12.51 8.55
N CYS A 719 -17.18 11.45 8.16
CA CYS A 719 -18.58 11.28 8.57
C CYS A 719 -18.71 10.99 10.07
N THR A 720 -17.75 10.31 10.71
CA THR A 720 -17.79 10.02 12.17
C THR A 720 -17.62 11.31 12.97
N LEU A 721 -16.70 12.17 12.55
CA LEU A 721 -16.52 13.50 13.13
C LEU A 721 -17.79 14.34 12.97
N ASP A 722 -18.31 14.47 11.75
CA ASP A 722 -19.50 15.31 11.51
C ASP A 722 -20.73 14.84 12.30
N ILE A 723 -20.98 13.52 12.37
CA ILE A 723 -22.09 12.95 13.15
C ILE A 723 -21.88 13.21 14.66
N SER A 724 -20.67 12.96 15.17
CA SER A 724 -20.38 13.09 16.60
C SER A 724 -20.37 14.55 17.06
N LEU A 725 -19.87 15.47 16.23
CA LEU A 725 -19.93 16.91 16.47
C LEU A 725 -21.37 17.42 16.45
N SER A 726 -22.17 17.01 15.46
CA SER A 726 -23.59 17.41 15.40
C SER A 726 -24.37 16.93 16.62
N ARG A 727 -24.06 15.73 17.15
CA ARG A 727 -24.64 15.21 18.39
C ARG A 727 -24.16 15.99 19.63
N LEU A 728 -22.88 16.37 19.69
CA LEU A 728 -22.31 17.18 20.76
C LEU A 728 -22.89 18.62 20.77
N GLU A 729 -23.15 19.16 19.59
CA GLU A 729 -23.78 20.47 19.38
C GLU A 729 -25.26 20.48 19.85
N ASP A 730 -25.99 19.37 19.69
CA ASP A 730 -27.41 19.20 20.03
C ASP A 730 -27.69 18.69 21.47
N VAL A 731 -27.13 17.54 21.86
CA VAL A 731 -27.39 16.85 23.14
C VAL A 731 -26.13 16.66 24.00
N HIS A 732 -25.11 17.47 23.76
CA HIS A 732 -23.89 17.63 24.59
C HIS A 732 -23.14 16.33 24.94
N THR A 733 -23.34 15.28 24.14
CA THR A 733 -22.79 13.94 24.36
C THR A 733 -22.32 13.32 23.06
N VAL A 734 -21.30 12.46 23.12
CA VAL A 734 -20.81 11.67 21.97
C VAL A 734 -20.86 10.18 22.24
N ASP A 735 -21.01 9.40 21.17
CA ASP A 735 -20.98 7.93 21.19
C ASP A 735 -20.23 7.47 19.92
N ILE A 736 -18.91 7.64 19.93
CA ILE A 736 -18.04 7.34 18.78
C ILE A 736 -18.10 5.84 18.44
N CYS A 737 -18.11 5.00 19.48
CA CYS A 737 -18.18 3.55 19.38
C CYS A 737 -19.44 3.07 18.62
N ASN A 738 -20.64 3.49 19.05
CA ASN A 738 -21.85 3.10 18.33
C ASN A 738 -22.08 3.92 17.07
N THR A 739 -21.55 5.13 16.94
CA THR A 739 -21.55 5.86 15.66
C THR A 739 -20.79 5.08 14.59
N VAL A 740 -19.60 4.57 14.90
CA VAL A 740 -18.83 3.75 13.96
C VAL A 740 -19.51 2.41 13.68
N ARG A 741 -20.12 1.74 14.67
CA ARG A 741 -20.95 0.53 14.42
C ARG A 741 -22.14 0.80 13.49
N ARG A 742 -22.96 1.81 13.80
CA ARG A 742 -24.15 2.20 13.02
C ARG A 742 -23.75 2.55 11.57
N MET A 743 -22.66 3.30 11.38
CA MET A 743 -22.11 3.58 10.05
C MET A 743 -21.62 2.32 9.32
N ARG A 744 -20.97 1.38 10.02
CA ARG A 744 -20.50 0.10 9.45
C ARG A 744 -21.62 -0.87 9.07
N ALA A 745 -22.85 -0.63 9.54
CA ALA A 745 -24.06 -1.29 9.04
C ALA A 745 -24.55 -0.73 7.70
N GLN A 746 -24.25 0.54 7.38
CA GLN A 746 -24.63 1.19 6.11
C GLN A 746 -23.52 1.18 5.06
N ARG A 747 -22.25 1.41 5.44
CA ARG A 747 -21.06 1.27 4.59
C ARG A 747 -20.08 0.31 5.25
N ALA A 748 -20.02 -0.91 4.74
CA ALA A 748 -19.14 -1.97 5.21
C ALA A 748 -17.69 -1.47 5.38
N PHE A 749 -17.05 -1.87 6.48
CA PHE A 749 -15.64 -1.59 6.77
C PHE A 749 -15.25 -0.10 6.96
N SER A 750 -16.22 0.80 7.16
CA SER A 750 -15.94 2.20 7.53
C SER A 750 -15.09 2.30 8.81
N ILE A 751 -14.15 3.26 8.82
CA ILE A 751 -12.93 3.27 9.67
C ILE A 751 -12.05 2.05 9.38
N GLN A 752 -10.83 2.27 8.87
CA GLN A 752 -9.96 1.20 8.35
C GLN A 752 -8.77 0.85 9.27
N THR A 753 -8.24 1.82 10.03
CA THR A 753 -7.14 1.60 10.98
C THR A 753 -7.54 2.05 12.40
N PRO A 754 -6.93 1.48 13.46
CA PRO A 754 -7.17 1.95 14.82
C PRO A 754 -6.75 3.41 15.01
N ASP A 755 -5.67 3.85 14.38
CA ASP A 755 -5.24 5.26 14.37
C ASP A 755 -6.31 6.21 13.77
N GLN A 756 -7.13 5.76 12.81
CA GLN A 756 -8.31 6.51 12.31
C GLN A 756 -9.48 6.55 13.29
N TYR A 757 -9.56 5.58 14.22
CA TYR A 757 -10.57 5.47 15.25
C TYR A 757 -10.21 6.31 16.47
N GLU A 758 -8.96 6.18 16.94
CA GLU A 758 -8.31 7.02 17.95
C GLU A 758 -8.37 8.50 17.58
N PHE A 759 -8.04 8.86 16.34
CA PHE A 759 -8.16 10.23 15.85
C PHE A 759 -9.60 10.77 15.92
N CYS A 760 -10.64 9.93 15.91
CA CYS A 760 -12.01 10.40 16.14
C CYS A 760 -12.20 10.89 17.58
N TYR A 761 -11.61 10.22 18.58
CA TYR A 761 -11.66 10.67 19.97
C TYR A 761 -10.91 12.00 20.17
N PHE A 762 -9.64 12.06 19.73
CA PHE A 762 -8.83 13.27 19.87
C PHE A 762 -9.39 14.47 19.10
N ALA A 763 -9.98 14.28 17.92
CA ALA A 763 -10.57 15.38 17.16
C ALA A 763 -11.80 16.02 17.83
N ILE A 764 -12.59 15.25 18.58
CA ILE A 764 -13.72 15.78 19.36
C ILE A 764 -13.21 16.57 20.57
N ILE A 765 -12.18 16.05 21.26
CA ILE A 765 -11.56 16.76 22.40
C ILE A 765 -10.89 18.05 21.92
N GLU A 766 -10.13 18.02 20.82
CA GLU A 766 -9.47 19.20 20.25
C GLU A 766 -10.50 20.24 19.77
N TYR A 767 -11.62 19.83 19.16
CA TYR A 767 -12.74 20.73 18.85
C TYR A 767 -13.29 21.39 20.13
N ALA A 768 -13.52 20.62 21.20
CA ALA A 768 -14.09 21.14 22.44
C ALA A 768 -13.12 22.12 23.14
N GLN A 769 -11.82 21.85 23.14
CA GLN A 769 -10.79 22.77 23.62
C GLN A 769 -10.77 24.07 22.82
N ARG A 770 -10.79 23.98 21.48
CA ARG A 770 -10.86 25.15 20.58
C ARG A 770 -12.11 25.98 20.77
N ALA A 771 -13.24 25.34 21.09
CA ALA A 771 -14.51 25.99 21.38
C ALA A 771 -14.63 26.53 22.83
N GLY A 772 -13.58 26.44 23.65
CA GLY A 772 -13.61 26.86 25.05
C GLY A 772 -14.49 25.99 25.96
N LYS A 773 -14.89 24.79 25.49
CA LYS A 773 -15.75 23.82 26.20
C LYS A 773 -14.96 22.84 27.05
N LEU A 774 -13.63 22.76 26.86
CA LEU A 774 -12.70 21.98 27.68
C LEU A 774 -11.42 22.79 27.93
N ALA A 775 -10.80 22.58 29.09
CA ALA A 775 -9.47 23.09 29.39
C ALA A 775 -8.37 22.35 28.59
N PRO A 776 -7.14 22.88 28.53
CA PRO A 776 -5.97 22.10 28.12
C PRO A 776 -5.86 20.82 28.97
N ILE A 777 -5.72 19.69 28.30
CA ILE A 777 -5.64 18.35 28.91
C ILE A 777 -4.21 17.85 28.74
N ASP A 778 -3.63 17.36 29.83
CA ASP A 778 -2.39 16.60 29.76
C ASP A 778 -2.69 15.16 29.31
N PHE A 779 -1.95 14.71 28.29
CA PHE A 779 -1.99 13.35 27.76
C PHE A 779 -0.69 12.59 28.06
N SER A 780 0.14 13.08 29.00
CA SER A 780 1.24 12.30 29.57
C SER A 780 0.72 10.95 30.08
N GLY A 781 1.46 9.88 29.80
CA GLY A 781 1.03 8.51 30.09
C GLY A 781 -0.19 7.96 29.30
N TYR A 782 -0.76 8.66 28.29
CA TYR A 782 -1.83 8.09 27.44
C TYR A 782 -1.33 6.91 26.58
N ASP A 783 -0.14 7.04 26.00
CA ASP A 783 0.52 5.94 25.29
C ASP A 783 0.99 4.89 26.31
N ASP A 784 0.66 3.60 26.11
CA ASP A 784 1.10 2.47 26.95
C ASP A 784 2.62 2.18 26.86
N SER A 785 3.45 3.18 26.51
CA SER A 785 4.89 3.03 26.26
C SER A 785 5.78 3.26 27.47
N GLU A 786 5.24 3.87 28.53
CA GLU A 786 5.98 4.26 29.75
C GLU A 786 5.91 3.22 30.89
N SER A 787 5.13 2.13 30.75
CA SER A 787 4.90 1.15 31.83
C SER A 787 5.51 -0.24 31.61
N ASP A 788 6.28 -0.45 30.54
CA ASP A 788 6.99 -1.72 30.23
C ASP A 788 8.46 -1.68 30.76
N SER A 789 8.72 -0.99 31.87
CA SER A 789 10.06 -0.81 32.46
C SER A 789 10.20 -1.36 33.89
N ASP A 790 10.01 -2.67 34.03
CA ASP A 790 10.46 -3.52 35.15
C ASP A 790 10.77 -4.95 34.63
#